data_AF-A0A0D1C712-F1
#
_entry.id   AF-A0A0D1C712-F1
#
_cell.length_a   1.000
_cell.length_b   1.000
_cell.length_c   1.000
_cell.angle_alpha   90.00
_cell.angle_beta   90.00
_cell.angle_gamma   90.00
#
_symmetry.space_group_name_H-M   'P 1'
#
loop_
_entity.id
_entity.type
_entity.pdbx_description
1 polymer ?
#
loop_
_entity_poly.entity_id
_entity_poly.type
_entity_poly.pdbx_seq_one_letter_code
_entity_poly.pdbx_strand_id
1 'polypeptide(L)'
;MATILAALVPVIFNHRFYFYDDTQIGAYPIWREIGEMLRSGQWPFFSAEGWQAGNYAAEGQWGIFSPLTLGIGLASTFFTNALVFSTLVKVALLATASIGIYLVSRNLGTRAPWAFVAGVASTLAGFTVYLDSPSWVTGLMVWAFLPFVWWSLRRMCYQQKSPLPVLVSGYFLVTVGYVHGTIMMVLLFVAVIVELLVRRKWKPLVKTVSTGVLLGLVALAVYLPGVLTLRSTARTQVVANTNFLTVDLTGLAGSALPSNLPQVASWWWGPFAPAPLTYIAWFLPLFALVNFRQLRRLTPGIASVPVFLLLSLMLTLAPSDLGPLRTPVRLMPYVCLATIVLLCVALSLARVRKVSGVRWVSTAAVFIGSVYLGWTGKPELWTVSARMVLIMAVGFALTAVALRLIRAKSKADGVVAAVLVATSLALAFPQHYYFPNPPVQDFKLPADTSKYSTQLSGAKGQAVVVGTPSALDPSIWTESLVGNMWYLNPGSVHNLYSPIQNAAYSKDLCIASRGETCKELSTKLFEIDPTSGKPLADLLRVDTVQIVRDAADPNGAELAKAVPPSGWSVASRTPNTVMWTRNVPLGSVGAPVYASEGTEIEPVSNSSSQVTFKVDEVPASGGTVTLGRIAWPGYTADGATIVDPLRGYLLTVNVAPDMAGKTVTVSFQPPGWTLEIASLAAALLLGAAWSVVHALRGRRRSGSPDGPSSLADRPAGNDPSASAPHPSPDPSLRSGGAEPEYALRKEDK
;
A
#
# COMPACT_ATOMS: atom_id res chain seq x y z
N MET A 1 8.55 7.51 19.35
CA MET A 1 8.59 8.97 19.63
C MET A 1 9.25 9.76 18.50
N ALA A 2 10.54 9.59 18.20
CA ALA A 2 11.22 10.38 17.15
C ALA A 2 10.50 10.36 15.77
N THR A 3 10.06 9.19 15.29
CA THR A 3 9.25 9.09 14.06
C THR A 3 7.90 9.79 14.16
N ILE A 4 7.26 9.79 15.33
CA ILE A 4 5.99 10.50 15.52
C ILE A 4 6.24 12.00 15.42
N LEU A 5 7.25 12.52 16.11
CA LEU A 5 7.65 13.93 16.01
C LEU A 5 7.98 14.31 14.56
N ALA A 6 8.73 13.46 13.85
CA ALA A 6 9.04 13.63 12.43
C ALA A 6 7.77 13.72 11.57
N ALA A 7 6.82 12.81 11.81
CA ALA A 7 5.55 12.75 11.09
C ALA A 7 4.63 13.96 11.39
N LEU A 8 4.82 14.65 12.51
CA LEU A 8 4.07 15.87 12.83
C LEU A 8 4.65 17.13 12.16
N VAL A 9 5.91 17.13 11.71
CA VAL A 9 6.53 18.28 11.03
C VAL A 9 5.73 18.74 9.79
N PRO A 10 5.33 17.87 8.84
CA PRO A 10 4.50 18.30 7.71
C PRO A 10 3.20 18.99 8.12
N VAL A 11 2.58 18.54 9.23
CA VAL A 11 1.30 19.07 9.73
C VAL A 11 1.44 20.53 10.19
N ILE A 12 2.62 20.96 10.63
CA ILE A 12 2.89 22.35 11.03
C ILE A 12 2.75 23.30 9.84
N PHE A 13 3.19 22.87 8.65
CA PHE A 13 3.17 23.70 7.43
C PHE A 13 1.90 23.50 6.61
N ASN A 14 1.31 22.32 6.70
CA ASN A 14 0.07 21.97 6.04
C ASN A 14 -0.75 21.03 6.92
N HIS A 15 -1.77 21.57 7.57
CA HIS A 15 -2.61 20.81 8.51
C HIS A 15 -3.35 19.65 7.82
N ARG A 16 -3.50 19.68 6.49
CA ARG A 16 -4.17 18.66 5.68
C ARG A 16 -3.19 17.64 5.08
N PHE A 17 -1.90 17.71 5.38
CA PHE A 17 -0.86 16.94 4.68
C PHE A 17 -1.22 15.45 4.52
N TYR A 18 -1.77 14.81 5.55
CA TYR A 18 -2.16 13.39 5.52
C TYR A 18 -3.54 13.09 4.92
N PHE A 19 -4.18 14.05 4.26
CA PHE A 19 -5.54 13.95 3.74
C PHE A 19 -5.63 14.59 2.34
N TYR A 20 -4.98 13.95 1.35
CA TYR A 20 -4.91 14.39 -0.06
C TYR A 20 -5.40 13.31 -1.02
N ASP A 21 -5.88 13.73 -2.19
CA ASP A 21 -6.15 12.90 -3.37
C ASP A 21 -6.89 11.57 -3.06
N ASP A 22 -6.30 10.39 -3.33
CA ASP A 22 -6.93 9.08 -3.10
C ASP A 22 -7.35 8.88 -1.64
N THR A 23 -6.70 9.53 -0.67
CA THR A 23 -7.17 9.45 0.72
C THR A 23 -8.51 10.14 0.91
N GLN A 24 -8.74 11.27 0.22
CA GLN A 24 -9.98 12.02 0.30
C GLN A 24 -11.10 11.29 -0.44
N ILE A 25 -10.90 10.97 -1.71
CA ILE A 25 -11.98 10.49 -2.59
C ILE A 25 -12.07 8.97 -2.72
N GLY A 26 -11.12 8.23 -2.15
CA GLY A 26 -11.01 6.77 -2.28
C GLY A 26 -11.01 6.06 -0.92
N ALA A 27 -9.94 6.24 -0.14
CA ALA A 27 -9.59 5.40 1.01
C ALA A 27 -10.41 5.67 2.29
N TYR A 28 -10.52 6.91 2.77
CA TYR A 28 -11.28 7.18 3.99
C TYR A 28 -12.75 6.75 3.90
N PRO A 29 -13.49 7.07 2.81
CA PRO A 29 -14.92 6.76 2.76
C PRO A 29 -15.20 5.28 2.62
N ILE A 30 -14.40 4.54 1.84
CA ILE A 30 -14.58 3.09 1.74
C ILE A 30 -14.24 2.40 3.06
N TRP A 31 -13.32 2.93 3.87
CA TRP A 31 -13.13 2.42 5.23
C TRP A 31 -14.39 2.60 6.06
N ARG A 32 -15.05 3.76 5.94
CA ARG A 32 -16.31 4.01 6.66
C ARG A 32 -17.41 3.07 6.21
N GLU A 33 -17.61 2.91 4.91
CA GLU A 33 -18.56 1.96 4.32
C GLU A 33 -18.32 0.54 4.84
N ILE A 34 -17.08 0.04 4.74
CA ILE A 34 -16.70 -1.28 5.26
C ILE A 34 -17.01 -1.39 6.76
N GLY A 35 -16.73 -0.34 7.53
CA GLY A 35 -17.05 -0.29 8.95
C GLY A 35 -18.55 -0.36 9.23
N GLU A 36 -19.37 0.34 8.46
CA GLU A 36 -20.83 0.36 8.59
C GLU A 36 -21.44 -0.98 8.19
N MET A 37 -20.96 -1.60 7.11
CA MET A 37 -21.34 -2.98 6.72
C MET A 37 -21.02 -3.99 7.83
N LEU A 38 -19.82 -3.93 8.41
CA LEU A 38 -19.44 -4.84 9.50
C LEU A 38 -20.31 -4.63 10.75
N ARG A 39 -20.68 -3.39 11.06
CA ARG A 39 -21.60 -3.06 12.18
C ARG A 39 -23.02 -3.55 11.94
N SER A 40 -23.46 -3.65 10.69
CA SER A 40 -24.77 -4.21 10.33
C SER A 40 -24.78 -5.74 10.22
N GLY A 41 -23.65 -6.40 10.49
CA GLY A 41 -23.50 -7.86 10.42
C GLY A 41 -23.30 -8.38 8.99
N GLN A 42 -23.02 -7.50 8.03
CA GLN A 42 -22.76 -7.85 6.64
C GLN A 42 -21.26 -7.87 6.34
N TRP A 43 -20.79 -8.93 5.68
CA TRP A 43 -19.41 -8.97 5.23
C TRP A 43 -19.25 -8.24 3.88
N PRO A 44 -18.25 -7.37 3.72
CA PRO A 44 -18.11 -6.50 2.55
C PRO A 44 -17.50 -7.23 1.33
N PHE A 45 -18.15 -8.29 0.81
CA PHE A 45 -17.69 -8.94 -0.42
C PHE A 45 -18.20 -8.23 -1.69
N PHE A 46 -19.43 -7.74 -1.65
CA PHE A 46 -20.12 -7.22 -2.83
C PHE A 46 -21.26 -6.26 -2.47
N SER A 47 -21.45 -5.21 -3.26
CA SER A 47 -22.57 -4.26 -3.21
C SER A 47 -23.17 -4.09 -4.60
N ALA A 48 -24.47 -4.37 -4.75
CA ALA A 48 -25.16 -4.14 -6.02
C ALA A 48 -25.36 -2.64 -6.29
N GLU A 49 -25.54 -1.85 -5.24
CA GLU A 49 -25.71 -0.38 -5.32
C GLU A 49 -24.42 0.34 -5.72
N GLY A 50 -23.26 -0.25 -5.46
CA GLY A 50 -21.97 0.32 -5.83
C GLY A 50 -21.61 0.19 -7.31
N TRP A 51 -22.41 -0.52 -8.11
CA TRP A 51 -22.20 -0.74 -9.56
C TRP A 51 -20.75 -1.11 -9.90
N GLN A 52 -20.02 -0.22 -10.58
CA GLN A 52 -18.63 -0.48 -11.00
C GLN A 52 -17.65 -0.61 -9.82
N ALA A 53 -17.96 0.01 -8.68
CA ALA A 53 -17.17 -0.05 -7.45
C ALA A 53 -17.72 -1.09 -6.46
N GLY A 54 -18.79 -1.80 -6.83
CA GLY A 54 -19.49 -2.73 -5.95
C GLY A 54 -18.80 -4.08 -5.75
N ASN A 55 -17.81 -4.43 -6.58
CA ASN A 55 -17.11 -5.71 -6.49
C ASN A 55 -15.87 -5.61 -5.58
N TYR A 56 -16.11 -5.53 -4.27
CA TYR A 56 -15.03 -5.36 -3.28
C TYR A 56 -14.05 -6.54 -3.26
N ALA A 57 -14.51 -7.76 -3.58
CA ALA A 57 -13.64 -8.93 -3.67
C ALA A 57 -12.66 -8.87 -4.85
N ALA A 58 -13.09 -8.39 -6.02
CA ALA A 58 -12.19 -8.17 -7.16
C ALA A 58 -11.22 -7.00 -6.91
N GLU A 59 -11.65 -6.00 -6.14
CA GLU A 59 -10.84 -4.86 -5.73
C GLU A 59 -10.00 -5.16 -4.48
N GLY A 60 -9.01 -6.03 -4.63
CA GLY A 60 -8.19 -6.52 -3.51
C GLY A 60 -7.64 -5.42 -2.57
N GLN A 61 -7.41 -4.21 -3.06
CA GLN A 61 -6.90 -3.07 -2.27
C GLN A 61 -7.82 -2.61 -1.11
N TRP A 62 -9.08 -3.06 -1.08
CA TRP A 62 -9.99 -2.82 0.05
C TRP A 62 -9.78 -3.76 1.22
N GLY A 63 -8.94 -4.79 1.06
CA GLY A 63 -8.45 -5.61 2.16
C GLY A 63 -9.56 -6.29 2.95
N ILE A 64 -10.55 -6.87 2.27
CA ILE A 64 -11.72 -7.50 2.89
C ILE A 64 -11.37 -8.71 3.78
N PHE A 65 -10.17 -9.27 3.65
CA PHE A 65 -9.61 -10.32 4.51
C PHE A 65 -8.57 -9.80 5.52
N SER A 66 -8.30 -8.49 5.53
CA SER A 66 -7.29 -7.83 6.35
C SER A 66 -7.87 -7.39 7.69
N PRO A 67 -7.45 -7.99 8.82
CA PRO A 67 -7.87 -7.54 10.14
C PRO A 67 -7.48 -6.07 10.39
N LEU A 68 -6.39 -5.61 9.78
CA LEU A 68 -5.98 -4.21 9.85
C LEU A 68 -6.99 -3.31 9.15
N THR A 69 -7.35 -3.62 7.90
CA THR A 69 -8.25 -2.75 7.12
C THR A 69 -9.66 -2.78 7.69
N LEU A 70 -10.16 -3.96 8.08
CA LEU A 70 -11.45 -4.10 8.76
C LEU A 70 -11.46 -3.35 10.10
N GLY A 71 -10.36 -3.42 10.87
CA GLY A 71 -10.22 -2.68 12.13
C GLY A 71 -10.18 -1.16 11.94
N ILE A 72 -9.49 -0.68 10.90
CA ILE A 72 -9.50 0.73 10.50
C ILE A 72 -10.91 1.15 10.08
N GLY A 73 -11.61 0.31 9.30
CA GLY A 73 -12.98 0.55 8.88
C GLY A 73 -13.93 0.71 10.06
N LEU A 74 -13.94 -0.27 10.97
CA LEU A 74 -14.72 -0.20 12.21
C LEU A 74 -14.38 1.04 13.04
N ALA A 75 -13.09 1.33 13.22
CA ALA A 75 -12.65 2.51 13.97
C ALA A 75 -13.14 3.82 13.33
N SER A 76 -13.14 3.91 11.99
CA SER A 76 -13.53 5.12 11.26
C SER A 76 -14.99 5.55 11.54
N THR A 77 -15.88 4.60 11.85
CA THR A 77 -17.29 4.85 12.17
C THR A 77 -17.48 5.66 13.46
N PHE A 78 -16.48 5.67 14.35
CA PHE A 78 -16.52 6.41 15.61
C PHE A 78 -15.95 7.82 15.51
N PHE A 79 -15.39 8.21 14.36
CA PHE A 79 -14.81 9.53 14.15
C PHE A 79 -15.71 10.40 13.29
N THR A 80 -15.92 11.64 13.70
CA THR A 80 -16.63 12.66 12.92
C THR A 80 -15.71 13.45 12.00
N ASN A 81 -14.39 13.43 12.25
CA ASN A 81 -13.40 14.16 11.47
C ASN A 81 -12.47 13.23 10.68
N ALA A 82 -12.64 13.21 9.36
CA ALA A 82 -11.91 12.36 8.42
C ALA A 82 -10.41 12.67 8.36
N LEU A 83 -10.05 13.96 8.44
CA LEU A 83 -8.67 14.44 8.39
C LEU A 83 -7.89 13.96 9.61
N VAL A 84 -8.45 14.15 10.82
CA VAL A 84 -7.82 13.74 12.07
C VAL A 84 -7.66 12.22 12.10
N PHE A 85 -8.71 11.47 11.76
CA PHE A 85 -8.66 10.01 11.73
C PHE A 85 -7.58 9.50 10.76
N SER A 86 -7.58 10.00 9.52
CA SER A 86 -6.59 9.61 8.51
C SER A 86 -5.16 9.94 8.96
N THR A 87 -4.96 11.10 9.58
CA THR A 87 -3.66 11.51 10.15
C THR A 87 -3.19 10.54 11.22
N LEU A 88 -4.06 10.17 12.17
CA LEU A 88 -3.71 9.23 13.25
C LEU A 88 -3.31 7.86 12.70
N VAL A 89 -4.09 7.32 11.76
CA VAL A 89 -3.80 6.02 11.10
C VAL A 89 -2.43 6.07 10.42
N LYS A 90 -2.15 7.12 9.65
CA LYS A 90 -0.90 7.24 8.89
C LYS A 90 0.33 7.43 9.78
N VAL A 91 0.20 8.23 10.84
CA VAL A 91 1.26 8.37 11.86
C VAL A 91 1.52 7.03 12.57
N ALA A 92 0.47 6.26 12.88
CA ALA A 92 0.60 4.93 13.49
C ALA A 92 1.29 3.93 12.54
N LEU A 93 1.00 3.97 11.24
CA LEU A 93 1.67 3.14 10.23
C LEU A 93 3.16 3.49 10.10
N LEU A 94 3.52 4.77 10.08
CA LEU A 94 4.92 5.22 10.06
C LEU A 94 5.67 4.77 11.33
N ALA A 95 5.04 4.90 12.50
CA ALA A 95 5.62 4.40 13.76
C ALA A 95 5.81 2.87 13.74
N THR A 96 4.84 2.13 13.21
CA THR A 96 4.90 0.67 13.03
C THR A 96 6.06 0.28 12.12
N ALA A 97 6.18 0.93 10.96
CA ALA A 97 7.30 0.71 10.04
C ALA A 97 8.66 0.95 10.72
N SER A 98 8.79 2.05 11.46
CA SER A 98 10.02 2.39 12.19
C SER A 98 10.45 1.31 13.17
N ILE A 99 9.49 0.75 13.93
CA ILE A 99 9.73 -0.36 14.86
C ILE A 99 10.19 -1.61 14.10
N GLY A 100 9.52 -1.98 13.02
CA GLY A 100 9.89 -3.13 12.21
C GLY A 100 11.29 -3.00 11.60
N ILE A 101 11.65 -1.79 11.11
CA ILE A 101 12.96 -1.48 10.53
C ILE A 101 14.07 -1.52 11.60
N TYR A 102 13.79 -1.01 12.80
CA TYR A 102 14.68 -1.16 13.94
C TYR A 102 14.94 -2.64 14.25
N LEU A 103 13.88 -3.44 14.33
CA LEU A 103 13.94 -4.86 14.67
C LEU A 103 14.74 -5.67 13.63
N VAL A 104 14.48 -5.50 12.33
CA VAL A 104 15.23 -6.20 11.28
C VAL A 104 16.71 -5.77 11.28
N SER A 105 16.99 -4.47 11.49
CA SER A 105 18.36 -3.96 11.61
C SER A 105 19.10 -4.61 12.77
N ARG A 106 18.48 -4.71 13.95
CA ARG A 106 19.06 -5.44 15.10
C ARG A 106 19.32 -6.90 14.80
N ASN A 107 18.40 -7.55 14.07
CA ASN A 107 18.54 -8.95 13.67
C ASN A 107 19.69 -9.17 12.67
N LEU A 108 20.04 -8.16 11.88
CA LEU A 108 21.22 -8.14 11.00
C LEU A 108 22.55 -7.92 11.75
N GLY A 109 22.52 -7.79 13.07
CA GLY A 109 23.72 -7.61 13.92
C GLY A 109 24.09 -6.15 14.17
N THR A 110 23.32 -5.21 13.65
CA THR A 110 23.52 -3.76 13.81
C THR A 110 23.34 -3.35 15.27
N ARG A 111 24.22 -2.50 15.83
CA ARG A 111 24.08 -1.94 17.19
C ARG A 111 22.81 -1.08 17.32
N ALA A 112 22.27 -0.96 18.53
CA ALA A 112 21.03 -0.22 18.79
C ALA A 112 21.01 1.22 18.23
N PRO A 113 22.08 2.03 18.34
CA PRO A 113 22.08 3.39 17.79
C PRO A 113 21.88 3.43 16.26
N TRP A 114 22.57 2.56 15.52
CA TRP A 114 22.44 2.49 14.06
C TRP A 114 21.10 1.90 13.61
N ALA A 115 20.55 0.94 14.36
CA ALA A 115 19.20 0.45 14.11
C ALA A 115 18.14 1.54 14.36
N PHE A 116 18.37 2.42 15.34
CA PHE A 116 17.51 3.58 15.61
C PHE A 116 17.55 4.59 14.45
N VAL A 117 18.74 4.90 13.92
CA VAL A 117 18.88 5.74 12.71
C VAL A 117 18.10 5.14 11.55
N ALA A 118 18.27 3.84 11.29
CA ALA A 118 17.56 3.17 10.19
C ALA A 118 16.03 3.30 10.33
N GLY A 119 15.49 3.04 11.52
CA GLY A 119 14.06 3.12 11.77
C GLY A 119 13.47 4.52 11.59
N VAL A 120 14.18 5.58 11.97
CA VAL A 120 13.68 6.96 11.84
C VAL A 120 13.91 7.51 10.43
N ALA A 121 15.09 7.29 9.84
CA ALA A 121 15.42 7.85 8.53
C ALA A 121 14.57 7.24 7.41
N SER A 122 14.24 5.94 7.48
CA SER A 122 13.41 5.30 6.45
C SER A 122 11.99 5.86 6.36
N THR A 123 11.43 6.39 7.46
CA THR A 123 10.11 7.04 7.45
C THR A 123 10.15 8.47 6.90
N LEU A 124 11.34 9.02 6.67
CA LEU A 124 11.58 10.36 6.12
C LEU A 124 11.95 10.32 4.63
N ALA A 125 11.90 9.14 4.01
CA ALA A 125 12.16 8.99 2.59
C ALA A 125 11.13 9.78 1.75
N GLY A 126 11.60 10.39 0.66
CA GLY A 126 10.85 11.34 -0.16
C GLY A 126 9.49 10.81 -0.60
N PHE A 127 9.48 9.69 -1.30
CA PHE A 127 8.24 9.07 -1.79
C PHE A 127 7.27 8.68 -0.66
N THR A 128 7.79 8.09 0.42
CA THR A 128 6.99 7.69 1.59
C THR A 128 6.29 8.90 2.21
N VAL A 129 7.02 10.02 2.35
CA VAL A 129 6.49 11.26 2.92
C VAL A 129 5.55 11.99 1.97
N TYR A 130 5.86 12.10 0.68
CA TYR A 130 5.11 12.96 -0.25
C TYR A 130 4.03 12.25 -1.07
N LEU A 131 3.98 10.92 -1.12
CA LEU A 131 2.91 10.20 -1.84
C LEU A 131 2.21 9.13 -1.01
N ASP A 132 2.94 8.15 -0.45
CA ASP A 132 2.29 7.05 0.30
C ASP A 132 1.58 7.54 1.55
N SER A 133 2.23 8.41 2.32
CA SER A 133 1.63 8.94 3.53
C SER A 133 0.49 9.94 3.28
N PRO A 134 0.52 10.87 2.32
CA PRO A 134 -0.58 11.80 2.10
C PRO A 134 -1.74 11.23 1.28
N SER A 135 -1.49 10.34 0.32
CA SER A 135 -2.49 9.83 -0.64
C SER A 135 -2.55 8.30 -0.71
N TRP A 136 -1.44 7.63 -1.04
CA TRP A 136 -1.41 6.19 -1.38
C TRP A 136 -1.24 5.26 -0.16
N VAL A 137 -2.23 5.32 0.73
CA VAL A 137 -2.16 4.66 2.04
C VAL A 137 -2.06 3.13 1.97
N THR A 138 -2.58 2.48 0.93
CA THR A 138 -2.44 1.03 0.74
C THR A 138 -0.97 0.63 0.51
N GLY A 139 -0.19 1.47 -0.18
CA GLY A 139 1.26 1.37 -0.30
C GLY A 139 1.95 1.54 1.05
N LEU A 140 1.55 2.55 1.84
CA LEU A 140 2.08 2.77 3.19
C LEU A 140 1.84 1.56 4.10
N MET A 141 0.63 0.97 4.06
CA MET A 141 0.26 -0.19 4.88
C MET A 141 1.20 -1.37 4.61
N VAL A 142 1.31 -1.83 3.35
CA VAL A 142 2.17 -2.99 3.04
C VAL A 142 3.64 -2.72 3.34
N TRP A 143 4.12 -1.49 3.09
CA TRP A 143 5.49 -1.10 3.39
C TRP A 143 5.77 -1.11 4.90
N ALA A 144 4.80 -0.74 5.73
CA ALA A 144 4.94 -0.76 7.19
C ALA A 144 5.08 -2.18 7.77
N PHE A 145 4.47 -3.20 7.15
CA PHE A 145 4.53 -4.59 7.62
C PHE A 145 5.69 -5.40 7.03
N LEU A 146 6.22 -5.04 5.85
CA LEU A 146 7.34 -5.76 5.23
C LEU A 146 8.56 -5.94 6.16
N PRO A 147 9.00 -4.92 6.95
CA PRO A 147 10.10 -5.09 7.89
C PRO A 147 9.85 -6.17 8.95
N PHE A 148 8.59 -6.35 9.39
CA PHE A 148 8.23 -7.40 10.34
C PHE A 148 8.30 -8.78 9.70
N VAL A 149 7.89 -8.91 8.43
CA VAL A 149 8.06 -10.15 7.66
C VAL A 149 9.55 -10.50 7.57
N TRP A 150 10.40 -9.53 7.21
CA TRP A 150 11.84 -9.73 7.12
C TRP A 150 12.46 -10.14 8.45
N TRP A 151 12.15 -9.38 9.51
CA TRP A 151 12.64 -9.64 10.85
C TRP A 151 12.25 -11.04 11.34
N SER A 152 10.96 -11.38 11.26
CA SER A 152 10.43 -12.65 11.76
C SER A 152 10.93 -13.85 10.95
N LEU A 153 11.02 -13.72 9.62
CA LEU A 153 11.59 -14.73 8.74
C LEU A 153 13.03 -15.05 9.12
N ARG A 154 13.87 -14.03 9.34
CA ARG A 154 15.25 -14.26 9.78
C ARG A 154 15.34 -14.85 11.19
N ARG A 155 14.44 -14.49 12.12
CA ARG A 155 14.38 -15.14 13.44
C ARG A 155 14.02 -16.62 13.33
N MET A 156 13.07 -16.98 12.48
CA MET A 156 12.74 -18.39 12.24
C MET A 156 13.94 -19.15 11.66
N CYS A 157 14.61 -18.57 10.66
CA CYS A 157 15.71 -19.22 9.95
C CYS A 157 17.00 -19.36 10.78
N TYR A 158 17.39 -18.31 11.52
CA TYR A 158 18.68 -18.24 12.20
C TYR A 158 18.62 -18.41 13.72
N GLN A 159 17.48 -18.13 14.34
CA GLN A 159 17.32 -18.21 15.80
C GLN A 159 16.42 -19.36 16.25
N GLN A 160 15.98 -20.23 15.30
CA GLN A 160 15.08 -21.36 15.55
C GLN A 160 13.82 -20.95 16.33
N LYS A 161 13.31 -19.74 16.05
CA LYS A 161 12.07 -19.24 16.66
C LYS A 161 10.85 -19.75 15.89
N SER A 162 9.68 -19.61 16.52
CA SER A 162 8.39 -20.02 15.96
C SER A 162 8.15 -19.40 14.58
N PRO A 163 7.49 -20.11 13.64
CA PRO A 163 7.02 -19.56 12.36
C PRO A 163 5.84 -18.59 12.53
N LEU A 164 5.16 -18.58 13.68
CA LEU A 164 3.96 -17.76 13.90
C LEU A 164 4.16 -16.28 13.56
N PRO A 165 5.24 -15.59 13.99
CA PRO A 165 5.39 -14.16 13.69
C PRO A 165 5.57 -13.85 12.21
N VAL A 166 6.16 -14.77 11.42
CA VAL A 166 6.30 -14.56 9.96
C VAL A 166 5.00 -14.84 9.23
N LEU A 167 4.24 -15.84 9.68
CA LEU A 167 2.90 -16.11 9.14
C LEU A 167 1.93 -14.98 9.45
N VAL A 168 1.93 -14.46 10.68
CA VAL A 168 1.08 -13.32 11.06
C VAL A 168 1.48 -12.06 10.31
N SER A 169 2.76 -11.66 10.33
CA SER A 169 3.18 -10.43 9.63
C SER A 169 3.00 -10.54 8.11
N GLY A 170 3.25 -11.71 7.52
CA GLY A 170 3.00 -11.96 6.10
C GLY A 170 1.51 -11.95 5.76
N TYR A 171 0.66 -12.52 6.63
CA TYR A 171 -0.80 -12.47 6.47
C TYR A 171 -1.31 -11.03 6.47
N PHE A 172 -0.89 -10.22 7.45
CA PHE A 172 -1.24 -8.79 7.50
C PHE A 172 -0.81 -8.05 6.24
N LEU A 173 0.40 -8.30 5.72
CA LEU A 173 0.89 -7.66 4.50
C LEU A 173 0.07 -8.07 3.27
N VAL A 174 -0.14 -9.38 3.05
CA VAL A 174 -0.81 -9.91 1.86
C VAL A 174 -2.28 -9.52 1.83
N THR A 175 -2.96 -9.57 2.98
CA THR A 175 -4.40 -9.31 3.06
C THR A 175 -4.80 -7.86 2.88
N VAL A 176 -3.86 -6.89 2.96
CA VAL A 176 -4.11 -5.52 2.47
C VAL A 176 -4.54 -5.53 0.99
N GLY A 177 -4.10 -6.55 0.23
CA GLY A 177 -4.47 -6.79 -1.16
C GLY A 177 -3.87 -5.78 -2.14
N TYR A 178 -2.79 -5.10 -1.74
CA TYR A 178 -2.02 -4.24 -2.63
C TYR A 178 -0.86 -5.01 -3.29
N VAL A 179 -0.96 -5.22 -4.60
CA VAL A 179 -0.08 -6.15 -5.35
C VAL A 179 1.41 -5.83 -5.23
N HIS A 180 1.81 -4.55 -5.24
CA HIS A 180 3.20 -4.14 -5.10
C HIS A 180 3.83 -4.64 -3.79
N GLY A 181 3.06 -4.63 -2.70
CA GLY A 181 3.52 -5.12 -1.39
C GLY A 181 3.81 -6.62 -1.41
N THR A 182 2.88 -7.41 -1.92
CA THR A 182 3.04 -8.87 -2.03
C THR A 182 4.21 -9.25 -2.92
N ILE A 183 4.42 -8.54 -4.05
CA ILE A 183 5.57 -8.77 -4.92
C ILE A 183 6.88 -8.45 -4.18
N MET A 184 6.95 -7.33 -3.45
CA MET A 184 8.13 -7.01 -2.65
C MET A 184 8.39 -8.05 -1.54
N MET A 185 7.33 -8.62 -0.96
CA MET A 185 7.47 -9.75 -0.05
C MET A 185 8.06 -10.99 -0.75
N VAL A 186 7.61 -11.32 -1.96
CA VAL A 186 8.19 -12.44 -2.74
C VAL A 186 9.68 -12.19 -3.01
N LEU A 187 10.07 -10.99 -3.43
CA LEU A 187 11.48 -10.65 -3.67
C LEU A 187 12.31 -10.72 -2.38
N LEU A 188 11.73 -10.36 -1.24
CA LEU A 188 12.36 -10.54 0.06
C LEU A 188 12.58 -12.03 0.38
N PHE A 189 11.60 -12.89 0.11
CA PHE A 189 11.75 -14.34 0.25
C PHE A 189 12.87 -14.88 -0.66
N VAL A 190 12.91 -14.45 -1.92
CA VAL A 190 14.00 -14.78 -2.86
C VAL A 190 15.34 -14.33 -2.30
N ALA A 191 15.44 -13.10 -1.78
CA ALA A 191 16.68 -12.57 -1.22
C ALA A 191 17.16 -13.37 0.01
N VAL A 192 16.24 -13.82 0.88
CA VAL A 192 16.56 -14.69 2.00
C VAL A 192 16.95 -16.10 1.53
N ILE A 193 16.27 -16.65 0.53
CA ILE A 193 16.64 -17.94 -0.09
C ILE A 193 18.08 -17.88 -0.62
N VAL A 194 18.43 -16.83 -1.36
CA VAL A 194 19.80 -16.61 -1.85
C VAL A 194 20.79 -16.54 -0.69
N GLU A 195 20.49 -15.81 0.40
CA GLU A 195 21.33 -15.76 1.59
C GLU A 195 21.54 -17.16 2.22
N LEU A 196 20.49 -17.98 2.28
CA LEU A 196 20.55 -19.34 2.81
C LEU A 196 21.33 -20.29 1.92
N LEU A 197 21.21 -20.16 0.59
CA LEU A 197 21.97 -20.94 -0.40
C LEU A 197 23.45 -20.62 -0.34
N VAL A 198 23.81 -19.32 -0.30
CA VAL A 198 25.20 -18.86 -0.13
C VAL A 198 25.82 -19.44 1.16
N ARG A 199 25.02 -19.56 2.22
CA ARG A 199 25.43 -20.13 3.51
C ARG A 199 25.28 -21.65 3.61
N ARG A 200 24.81 -22.32 2.54
CA ARG A 200 24.53 -23.76 2.47
C ARG A 200 23.65 -24.26 3.63
N LYS A 201 22.60 -23.50 3.98
CA LYS A 201 21.68 -23.80 5.10
C LYS A 201 20.36 -24.39 4.60
N TRP A 202 20.36 -25.70 4.34
CA TRP A 202 19.20 -26.43 3.78
C TRP A 202 17.97 -26.51 4.70
N LYS A 203 18.15 -26.75 6.01
CA LYS A 203 17.00 -26.83 6.95
C LYS A 203 16.22 -25.50 7.03
N PRO A 204 16.86 -24.34 7.23
CA PRO A 204 16.18 -23.04 7.13
C PRO A 204 15.60 -22.74 5.74
N LEU A 205 16.23 -23.24 4.66
CA LEU A 205 15.72 -23.06 3.30
C LEU A 205 14.33 -23.70 3.15
N VAL A 206 14.18 -24.95 3.58
CA VAL A 206 12.89 -25.65 3.57
C VAL A 206 11.85 -24.87 4.38
N LYS A 207 12.19 -24.40 5.59
CA LYS A 207 11.27 -23.58 6.40
C LYS A 207 10.83 -22.29 5.69
N THR A 208 11.75 -21.64 4.98
CA THR A 208 11.46 -20.42 4.20
C THR A 208 10.49 -20.73 3.07
N VAL A 209 10.76 -21.79 2.30
CA VAL A 209 9.88 -22.22 1.21
C VAL A 209 8.51 -22.63 1.75
N SER A 210 8.43 -23.41 2.83
CA SER A 210 7.14 -23.80 3.44
C SER A 210 6.34 -22.59 3.91
N THR A 211 6.98 -21.59 4.51
CA THR A 211 6.31 -20.34 4.90
C THR A 211 5.83 -19.58 3.67
N GLY A 212 6.64 -19.54 2.61
CA GLY A 212 6.28 -18.92 1.34
C GLY A 212 5.07 -19.59 0.68
N VAL A 213 4.98 -20.92 0.73
CA VAL A 213 3.82 -21.68 0.23
C VAL A 213 2.57 -21.33 1.03
N LEU A 214 2.64 -21.32 2.37
CA LEU A 214 1.50 -20.96 3.21
C LEU A 214 1.01 -19.53 2.95
N LEU A 215 1.93 -18.56 2.82
CA LEU A 215 1.58 -17.19 2.46
C LEU A 215 1.13 -17.06 1.00
N GLY A 216 1.60 -17.95 0.12
CA GLY A 216 1.13 -18.07 -1.26
C GLY A 216 -0.33 -18.53 -1.35
N LEU A 217 -0.76 -19.42 -0.45
CA LEU A 217 -2.17 -19.80 -0.32
C LEU A 217 -3.05 -18.63 0.17
N VAL A 218 -2.52 -17.79 1.09
CA VAL A 218 -3.20 -16.54 1.48
C VAL A 218 -3.29 -15.59 0.29
N ALA A 219 -2.20 -15.42 -0.47
CA ALA A 219 -2.19 -14.57 -1.65
C ALA A 219 -3.14 -15.07 -2.74
N LEU A 220 -3.26 -16.39 -2.90
CA LEU A 220 -4.24 -17.00 -3.80
C LEU A 220 -5.66 -16.59 -3.40
N ALA A 221 -6.02 -16.69 -2.12
CA ALA A 221 -7.33 -16.25 -1.64
C ALA A 221 -7.60 -14.76 -1.89
N VAL A 222 -6.59 -13.90 -1.73
CA VAL A 222 -6.75 -12.44 -1.86
C VAL A 222 -6.81 -11.97 -3.32
N TYR A 223 -6.03 -12.56 -4.22
CA TYR A 223 -5.85 -12.04 -5.58
C TYR A 223 -6.62 -12.83 -6.65
N LEU A 224 -7.07 -14.06 -6.37
CA LEU A 224 -7.78 -14.89 -7.33
C LEU A 224 -9.05 -14.22 -7.91
N PRO A 225 -9.93 -13.59 -7.10
CA PRO A 225 -11.10 -12.90 -7.63
C PRO A 225 -10.76 -11.82 -8.65
N GLY A 226 -9.73 -11.01 -8.36
CA GLY A 226 -9.27 -9.95 -9.24
C GLY A 226 -8.71 -10.49 -10.56
N VAL A 227 -7.97 -11.60 -10.51
CA VAL A 227 -7.43 -12.27 -11.72
C VAL A 227 -8.55 -12.83 -12.58
N LEU A 228 -9.54 -13.50 -11.98
CA LEU A 228 -10.68 -14.09 -12.70
C LEU A 228 -11.65 -13.02 -13.24
N THR A 229 -11.69 -11.84 -12.60
CA THR A 229 -12.52 -10.71 -13.03
C THR A 229 -11.84 -9.86 -14.12
N LEU A 230 -10.52 -9.96 -14.29
CA LEU A 230 -9.69 -9.04 -15.07
C LEU A 230 -10.23 -8.74 -16.49
N ARG A 231 -10.76 -9.74 -17.20
CA ARG A 231 -11.30 -9.60 -18.57
C ARG A 231 -12.48 -8.64 -18.68
N SER A 232 -13.23 -8.46 -17.60
CA SER A 232 -14.39 -7.56 -17.53
C SER A 232 -14.03 -6.13 -17.10
N THR A 233 -12.75 -5.89 -16.75
CA THR A 233 -12.29 -4.61 -16.19
C THR A 233 -11.68 -3.70 -17.25
N ALA A 234 -11.61 -2.40 -16.99
CA ALA A 234 -10.95 -1.44 -17.89
C ALA A 234 -9.41 -1.47 -17.78
N ARG A 235 -8.84 -2.43 -17.05
CA ARG A 235 -7.39 -2.57 -16.85
C ARG A 235 -6.70 -3.13 -18.09
N THR A 236 -5.82 -2.34 -18.69
CA THR A 236 -4.94 -2.79 -19.78
C THR A 236 -3.73 -3.58 -19.24
N GLN A 237 -3.33 -4.64 -19.94
CA GLN A 237 -2.17 -5.50 -19.61
C GLN A 237 -0.97 -5.23 -20.54
N VAL A 238 -0.86 -4.01 -21.06
CA VAL A 238 0.18 -3.66 -22.03
C VAL A 238 1.51 -3.43 -21.31
N VAL A 239 2.59 -3.89 -21.94
CA VAL A 239 3.94 -3.46 -21.56
C VAL A 239 4.30 -2.25 -22.42
N ALA A 240 4.44 -1.08 -21.78
CA ALA A 240 4.73 0.18 -22.46
C ALA A 240 5.60 1.07 -21.57
N ASN A 241 6.29 2.04 -22.20
CA ASN A 241 7.01 3.07 -21.46
C ASN A 241 6.61 4.46 -21.96
N THR A 242 5.77 5.15 -21.19
CA THR A 242 5.33 6.53 -21.40
C THR A 242 6.16 7.53 -20.58
N ASN A 243 7.18 7.07 -19.85
CA ASN A 243 7.89 7.81 -18.81
C ASN A 243 7.00 8.32 -17.66
N PHE A 244 5.73 7.89 -17.60
CA PHE A 244 4.83 8.27 -16.52
C PHE A 244 5.28 7.61 -15.21
N LEU A 245 5.62 8.45 -14.22
CA LEU A 245 6.02 8.04 -12.89
C LEU A 245 7.15 6.99 -12.89
N THR A 246 8.11 7.15 -13.80
CA THR A 246 9.36 6.37 -13.86
C THR A 246 10.46 7.09 -13.10
N VAL A 247 11.41 6.32 -12.54
CA VAL A 247 12.59 6.86 -11.84
C VAL A 247 13.79 6.82 -12.79
N ASP A 248 14.54 7.91 -12.82
CA ASP A 248 15.76 8.04 -13.60
C ASP A 248 17.02 7.93 -12.73
N LEU A 249 18.16 7.62 -13.37
CA LEU A 249 19.43 7.48 -12.67
C LEU A 249 19.95 8.81 -12.11
N THR A 250 19.65 9.93 -12.76
CA THR A 250 20.03 11.28 -12.28
C THR A 250 19.30 11.61 -10.99
N GLY A 251 17.98 11.36 -10.92
CA GLY A 251 17.18 11.50 -9.71
C GLY A 251 17.67 10.63 -8.55
N LEU A 252 18.15 9.42 -8.82
CA LEU A 252 18.77 8.54 -7.82
C LEU A 252 20.15 9.02 -7.37
N ALA A 253 20.98 9.53 -8.28
CA ALA A 253 22.30 10.06 -7.93
C ALA A 253 22.19 11.32 -7.04
N GLY A 254 21.12 12.11 -7.18
CA GLY A 254 20.77 13.22 -6.30
C GLY A 254 20.03 12.85 -5.01
N SER A 255 19.80 11.56 -4.72
CA SER A 255 18.95 11.09 -3.60
C SER A 255 19.45 11.44 -2.20
N ALA A 256 20.68 11.92 -2.06
CA ALA A 256 21.21 12.44 -0.81
C ALA A 256 20.73 13.88 -0.52
N LEU A 257 20.30 14.65 -1.52
CA LEU A 257 19.90 16.04 -1.33
C LEU A 257 18.39 16.14 -1.04
N PRO A 258 17.94 16.62 0.14
CA PRO A 258 16.52 16.71 0.49
C PRO A 258 15.73 17.76 -0.31
N SER A 259 16.41 18.65 -1.05
CA SER A 259 15.81 19.60 -2.00
C SER A 259 15.86 19.14 -3.46
N ASN A 260 16.36 17.93 -3.76
CA ASN A 260 16.48 17.45 -5.13
C ASN A 260 15.09 17.18 -5.73
N LEU A 261 14.75 17.87 -6.81
CA LEU A 261 13.50 17.65 -7.56
C LEU A 261 13.79 16.75 -8.77
N PRO A 262 13.46 15.44 -8.69
CA PRO A 262 13.85 14.48 -9.72
C PRO A 262 13.00 14.60 -11.00
N GLN A 263 13.53 14.11 -12.12
CA GLN A 263 12.82 14.01 -13.39
C GLN A 263 11.83 12.83 -13.40
N VAL A 264 10.82 12.91 -12.54
CA VAL A 264 9.71 11.96 -12.47
C VAL A 264 8.50 12.62 -13.13
N ALA A 265 8.25 12.25 -14.38
CA ALA A 265 7.21 12.88 -15.18
C ALA A 265 5.80 12.42 -14.77
N SER A 266 4.85 13.36 -14.79
CA SER A 266 3.43 13.11 -14.57
C SER A 266 2.58 14.07 -15.39
N TRP A 267 1.39 13.63 -15.79
CA TRP A 267 0.40 14.49 -16.44
C TRP A 267 -0.06 15.64 -15.53
N TRP A 268 0.14 15.54 -14.21
CA TRP A 268 -0.37 16.51 -13.23
C TRP A 268 0.61 17.66 -12.95
N TRP A 269 1.92 17.43 -13.11
CA TRP A 269 2.97 18.39 -12.75
C TRP A 269 4.07 18.54 -13.81
N GLY A 270 3.92 17.87 -14.96
CA GLY A 270 4.91 17.91 -16.03
C GLY A 270 6.13 17.02 -15.77
N PRO A 271 7.31 17.36 -16.34
CA PRO A 271 8.45 16.45 -16.42
C PRO A 271 9.27 16.30 -15.11
N PHE A 272 9.16 17.26 -14.18
CA PHE A 272 9.90 17.23 -12.91
C PHE A 272 8.92 17.21 -11.76
N ALA A 273 9.15 16.33 -10.77
CA ALA A 273 8.32 16.28 -9.59
C ALA A 273 8.51 17.57 -8.76
N PRO A 274 7.43 18.21 -8.26
CA PRO A 274 7.52 19.43 -7.47
C PRO A 274 7.89 19.17 -6.00
N ALA A 275 8.22 17.92 -5.66
CA ALA A 275 8.63 17.46 -4.34
C ALA A 275 9.80 16.46 -4.47
N PRO A 276 10.62 16.28 -3.43
CA PRO A 276 11.83 15.45 -3.48
C PRO A 276 11.53 13.94 -3.42
N LEU A 277 10.85 13.40 -4.42
CA LEU A 277 10.33 12.02 -4.42
C LEU A 277 11.42 10.94 -4.33
N THR A 278 12.61 11.17 -4.90
CA THR A 278 13.72 10.20 -4.89
C THR A 278 14.66 10.38 -3.69
N TYR A 279 14.37 11.29 -2.75
CA TYR A 279 15.19 11.47 -1.55
C TYR A 279 15.21 10.18 -0.70
N ILE A 280 16.42 9.68 -0.41
CA ILE A 280 16.63 8.50 0.44
C ILE A 280 17.07 8.95 1.82
N ALA A 281 18.26 9.57 1.93
CA ALA A 281 18.81 10.06 3.19
C ALA A 281 19.99 11.01 2.95
N TRP A 282 20.07 12.09 3.72
CA TRP A 282 21.16 13.06 3.59
C TRP A 282 22.56 12.50 3.87
N PHE A 283 22.63 11.43 4.65
CA PHE A 283 23.89 10.81 5.09
C PHE A 283 24.35 9.64 4.20
N LEU A 284 23.76 9.45 3.01
CA LEU A 284 24.24 8.46 2.03
C LEU A 284 25.75 8.56 1.72
N PRO A 285 26.37 9.76 1.63
CA PRO A 285 27.82 9.88 1.43
C PRO A 285 28.68 9.12 2.47
N LEU A 286 28.13 8.79 3.66
CA LEU A 286 28.83 7.99 4.67
C LEU A 286 29.15 6.55 4.22
N PHE A 287 28.63 6.07 3.09
CA PHE A 287 29.12 4.83 2.46
C PHE A 287 30.65 4.86 2.24
N ALA A 288 31.24 6.04 2.02
CA ALA A 288 32.69 6.21 1.92
C ALA A 288 33.46 5.84 3.20
N LEU A 289 32.79 5.76 4.36
CA LEU A 289 33.38 5.34 5.64
C LEU A 289 33.31 3.81 5.86
N VAL A 290 32.70 3.07 4.94
CA VAL A 290 32.58 1.61 5.03
C VAL A 290 33.86 0.95 4.54
N ASN A 291 34.36 -0.02 5.31
CA ASN A 291 35.42 -0.92 4.87
C ASN A 291 34.81 -2.03 4.01
N PHE A 292 34.77 -1.83 2.69
CA PHE A 292 34.21 -2.80 1.75
C PHE A 292 34.89 -4.17 1.78
N ARG A 293 36.19 -4.26 2.11
CA ARG A 293 36.87 -5.55 2.28
C ARG A 293 36.32 -6.32 3.47
N GLN A 294 36.11 -5.63 4.59
CA GLN A 294 35.49 -6.22 5.78
C GLN A 294 34.01 -6.53 5.53
N LEU A 295 33.28 -5.64 4.87
CA LEU A 295 31.88 -5.86 4.52
C LEU A 295 31.73 -7.10 3.62
N ARG A 296 32.59 -7.27 2.60
CA ARG A 296 32.59 -8.45 1.71
C ARG A 296 32.72 -9.76 2.47
N ARG A 297 33.53 -9.80 3.53
CA ARG A 297 33.66 -10.97 4.42
C ARG A 297 32.39 -11.23 5.23
N LEU A 298 31.62 -10.18 5.52
CA LEU A 298 30.35 -10.25 6.23
C LEU A 298 29.15 -10.40 5.29
N THR A 299 29.31 -10.24 3.97
CA THR A 299 28.20 -10.30 3.00
C THR A 299 27.40 -11.60 3.07
N PRO A 300 27.99 -12.81 3.23
CA PRO A 300 27.20 -14.03 3.45
C PRO A 300 26.24 -13.90 4.64
N GLY A 301 26.63 -13.07 5.62
CA GLY A 301 25.88 -12.57 6.78
C GLY A 301 24.52 -11.96 6.55
N ILE A 302 24.45 -11.19 5.49
CA ILE A 302 23.49 -10.10 5.28
C ILE A 302 23.06 -10.03 3.81
N ALA A 303 23.34 -11.07 3.01
CA ALA A 303 23.17 -11.07 1.56
C ALA A 303 21.73 -10.77 1.12
N SER A 304 20.74 -11.04 1.98
CA SER A 304 19.35 -10.67 1.73
C SER A 304 19.17 -9.16 1.52
N VAL A 305 19.96 -8.30 2.18
CA VAL A 305 19.84 -6.85 2.05
C VAL A 305 20.26 -6.34 0.66
N PRO A 306 21.49 -6.57 0.16
CA PRO A 306 21.89 -6.13 -1.17
C PRO A 306 21.14 -6.85 -2.30
N VAL A 307 20.75 -8.12 -2.12
CA VAL A 307 19.93 -8.83 -3.12
C VAL A 307 18.54 -8.20 -3.22
N PHE A 308 17.88 -7.94 -2.08
CA PHE A 308 16.60 -7.26 -2.06
C PHE A 308 16.71 -5.85 -2.66
N LEU A 309 17.73 -5.07 -2.28
CA LEU A 309 18.00 -3.76 -2.86
C LEU A 309 18.14 -3.81 -4.38
N LEU A 310 18.93 -4.77 -4.91
CA LEU A 310 19.12 -4.92 -6.35
C LEU A 310 17.81 -5.24 -7.07
N LEU A 311 17.05 -6.22 -6.57
CA LEU A 311 15.78 -6.63 -7.17
C LEU A 311 14.74 -5.50 -7.13
N SER A 312 14.62 -4.80 -6.00
CA SER A 312 13.74 -3.64 -5.88
C SER A 312 14.16 -2.51 -6.82
N LEU A 313 15.46 -2.22 -6.92
CA LEU A 313 15.99 -1.18 -7.80
C LEU A 313 15.73 -1.52 -9.28
N MET A 314 15.93 -2.77 -9.70
CA MET A 314 15.63 -3.21 -11.07
C MET A 314 14.16 -2.97 -11.43
N LEU A 315 13.23 -3.22 -10.50
CA LEU A 315 11.81 -2.95 -10.73
C LEU A 315 11.45 -1.47 -10.65
N THR A 316 12.13 -0.67 -9.82
CA THR A 316 11.95 0.79 -9.78
C THR A 316 12.42 1.46 -11.09
N LEU A 317 13.38 0.86 -11.79
CA LEU A 317 13.89 1.29 -13.10
C LEU A 317 13.18 0.61 -14.28
N ALA A 318 12.10 -0.15 -14.03
CA ALA A 318 11.33 -0.82 -15.08
C ALA A 318 10.53 0.19 -15.94
N PRO A 319 9.97 -0.25 -17.08
CA PRO A 319 9.03 0.56 -17.87
C PRO A 319 7.84 1.10 -17.05
N SER A 320 7.22 2.21 -17.51
CA SER A 320 6.06 2.81 -16.82
C SER A 320 4.91 1.84 -16.62
N ASP A 321 4.69 0.94 -17.58
CA ASP A 321 3.60 -0.02 -17.59
C ASP A 321 4.18 -1.42 -17.81
N LEU A 322 4.13 -2.25 -16.76
CA LEU A 322 4.55 -3.65 -16.77
C LEU A 322 3.41 -4.51 -16.22
N GLY A 323 2.31 -4.57 -16.97
CA GLY A 323 1.07 -5.22 -16.54
C GLY A 323 0.57 -4.64 -15.19
N PRO A 324 0.43 -5.46 -14.13
CA PRO A 324 0.01 -4.97 -12.81
C PRO A 324 1.06 -4.09 -12.11
N LEU A 325 2.34 -4.18 -12.49
CA LEU A 325 3.46 -3.40 -11.94
C LEU A 325 3.62 -2.04 -12.63
N ARG A 326 2.51 -1.33 -12.83
CA ARG A 326 2.54 0.04 -13.36
C ARG A 326 3.13 1.03 -12.36
N THR A 327 3.61 2.17 -12.86
CA THR A 327 4.13 3.32 -12.10
C THR A 327 5.25 2.91 -11.13
N PRO A 328 6.43 2.54 -11.65
CA PRO A 328 7.49 1.86 -10.89
C PRO A 328 8.08 2.70 -9.75
N VAL A 329 7.90 4.02 -9.75
CA VAL A 329 8.24 4.89 -8.61
C VAL A 329 7.58 4.45 -7.29
N ARG A 330 6.42 3.74 -7.35
CA ARG A 330 5.76 3.11 -6.19
C ARG A 330 6.67 2.16 -5.40
N LEU A 331 7.76 1.71 -6.02
CA LEU A 331 8.73 0.80 -5.42
C LEU A 331 9.90 1.53 -4.74
N MET A 332 9.99 2.85 -4.89
CA MET A 332 11.03 3.68 -4.27
C MET A 332 11.12 3.52 -2.74
N PRO A 333 10.02 3.41 -1.97
CA PRO A 333 10.09 3.17 -0.51
C PRO A 333 10.90 1.94 -0.11
N TYR A 334 10.89 0.88 -0.94
CA TYR A 334 11.63 -0.35 -0.69
C TYR A 334 13.13 -0.19 -0.98
N VAL A 335 13.47 0.56 -2.04
CA VAL A 335 14.85 0.97 -2.34
C VAL A 335 15.41 1.86 -1.22
N CYS A 336 14.63 2.83 -0.74
CA CYS A 336 14.99 3.69 0.39
C CYS A 336 15.26 2.86 1.65
N LEU A 337 14.32 1.98 2.01
CA LEU A 337 14.44 1.09 3.17
C LEU A 337 15.72 0.23 3.08
N ALA A 338 15.91 -0.46 1.96
CA ALA A 338 17.03 -1.39 1.80
C ALA A 338 18.39 -0.66 1.80
N THR A 339 18.45 0.53 1.17
CA THR A 339 19.66 1.36 1.13
C THR A 339 20.03 1.87 2.53
N ILE A 340 19.06 2.40 3.28
CA ILE A 340 19.27 2.94 4.63
C ILE A 340 19.68 1.81 5.59
N VAL A 341 18.98 0.67 5.53
CA VAL A 341 19.32 -0.51 6.34
C VAL A 341 20.73 -1.00 5.99
N LEU A 342 21.08 -1.13 4.70
CA LEU A 342 22.41 -1.55 4.26
C LEU A 342 23.50 -0.61 4.79
N LEU A 343 23.30 0.71 4.67
CA LEU A 343 24.25 1.70 5.16
C LEU A 343 24.45 1.60 6.68
N CYS A 344 23.36 1.54 7.45
CA CYS A 344 23.42 1.45 8.91
C CYS A 344 24.08 0.14 9.38
N VAL A 345 23.76 -0.99 8.72
CA VAL A 345 24.41 -2.29 8.96
C VAL A 345 25.91 -2.20 8.65
N ALA A 346 26.26 -1.65 7.49
CA ALA A 346 27.65 -1.54 7.03
C ALA A 346 28.48 -0.64 7.95
N LEU A 347 27.95 0.51 8.39
CA LEU A 347 28.61 1.39 9.35
C LEU A 347 28.73 0.76 10.74
N SER A 348 27.72 0.04 11.21
CA SER A 348 27.79 -0.63 12.51
C SER A 348 28.84 -1.75 12.54
N LEU A 349 28.91 -2.56 11.48
CA LEU A 349 29.72 -3.78 11.44
C LEU A 349 31.11 -3.58 10.83
N ALA A 350 31.23 -2.72 9.83
CA ALA A 350 32.41 -2.60 8.97
C ALA A 350 32.89 -1.15 8.78
N ARG A 351 32.58 -0.21 9.68
CA ARG A 351 33.19 1.13 9.65
C ARG A 351 34.72 1.06 9.80
N VAL A 352 35.43 1.87 9.02
CA VAL A 352 36.89 2.01 9.15
C VAL A 352 37.32 2.46 10.55
N ARG A 353 38.46 1.95 11.03
CA ARG A 353 39.01 2.32 12.35
C ARG A 353 39.60 3.73 12.38
N LYS A 354 40.27 4.13 11.30
CA LYS A 354 40.80 5.48 11.08
C LYS A 354 40.27 5.99 9.74
N VAL A 355 39.66 7.16 9.74
CA VAL A 355 39.15 7.79 8.51
C VAL A 355 40.30 8.59 7.89
N SER A 356 40.77 8.16 6.72
CA SER A 356 41.79 8.89 5.96
C SER A 356 41.22 10.17 5.34
N GLY A 357 42.09 11.13 5.02
CA GLY A 357 41.70 12.35 4.28
C GLY A 357 40.99 12.02 2.96
N VAL A 358 41.49 11.01 2.22
CA VAL A 358 40.88 10.52 0.97
C VAL A 358 39.40 10.14 1.14
N ARG A 359 39.03 9.46 2.23
CA ARG A 359 37.62 9.06 2.46
C ARG A 359 36.72 10.24 2.79
N TRP A 360 37.24 11.25 3.49
CA TRP A 360 36.52 12.51 3.67
C TRP A 360 36.36 13.27 2.35
N VAL A 361 37.40 13.28 1.50
CA VAL A 361 37.31 13.82 0.14
C VAL A 361 36.27 13.06 -0.70
N SER A 362 36.24 11.72 -0.65
CA SER A 362 35.20 10.94 -1.35
C SER A 362 33.80 11.24 -0.83
N THR A 363 33.63 11.38 0.49
CA THR A 363 32.35 11.78 1.10
C THR A 363 31.92 13.14 0.58
N ALA A 364 32.84 14.11 0.58
CA ALA A 364 32.61 15.46 0.06
C ALA A 364 32.32 15.45 -1.46
N ALA A 365 33.00 14.63 -2.25
CA ALA A 365 32.78 14.52 -3.69
C ALA A 365 31.39 13.97 -4.02
N VAL A 366 30.94 12.92 -3.33
CA VAL A 366 29.57 12.37 -3.50
C VAL A 366 28.52 13.41 -3.06
N PHE A 367 28.79 14.10 -1.96
CA PHE A 367 27.92 15.17 -1.46
C PHE A 367 27.82 16.33 -2.47
N ILE A 368 28.94 16.89 -2.92
CA ILE A 368 29.01 17.96 -3.90
C ILE A 368 28.40 17.51 -5.24
N GLY A 369 28.65 16.28 -5.66
CA GLY A 369 28.02 15.70 -6.85
C GLY A 369 26.49 15.67 -6.74
N SER A 370 25.95 15.28 -5.58
CA SER A 370 24.50 15.31 -5.33
C SER A 370 23.93 16.72 -5.39
N VAL A 371 24.66 17.70 -4.82
CA VAL A 371 24.28 19.13 -4.87
C VAL A 371 24.32 19.66 -6.29
N TYR A 372 25.37 19.35 -7.04
CA TYR A 372 25.52 19.75 -8.44
C TYR A 372 24.39 19.19 -9.30
N LEU A 373 24.08 17.89 -9.18
CA LEU A 373 22.98 17.26 -9.92
C LEU A 373 21.63 17.90 -9.58
N GLY A 374 21.36 18.17 -8.30
CA GLY A 374 20.15 18.87 -7.89
C GLY A 374 20.06 20.29 -8.46
N TRP A 375 21.18 21.02 -8.50
CA TRP A 375 21.26 22.33 -9.13
C TRP A 375 21.06 22.26 -10.64
N THR A 376 21.62 21.26 -11.34
CA THR A 376 21.41 21.09 -12.79
C THR A 376 19.96 20.79 -13.15
N GLY A 377 19.23 20.08 -12.29
CA GLY A 377 17.80 19.80 -12.52
C GLY A 377 16.91 21.02 -12.32
N LYS A 378 17.17 21.81 -11.26
CA LYS A 378 16.40 23.02 -10.91
C LYS A 378 17.32 24.12 -10.36
N PRO A 379 18.00 24.90 -11.23
CA PRO A 379 18.98 25.89 -10.78
C PRO A 379 18.36 27.05 -9.98
N GLU A 380 17.07 27.34 -10.21
CA GLU A 380 16.29 28.35 -9.49
C GLU A 380 16.22 28.08 -7.98
N LEU A 381 16.34 26.83 -7.54
CA LEU A 381 16.28 26.41 -6.13
C LEU A 381 17.63 26.48 -5.41
N TRP A 382 18.65 27.15 -5.98
CA TRP A 382 20.00 27.18 -5.41
C TRP A 382 20.04 27.71 -3.96
N THR A 383 19.23 28.72 -3.62
CA THR A 383 19.18 29.28 -2.26
C THR A 383 18.61 28.28 -1.25
N VAL A 384 17.59 27.52 -1.66
CA VAL A 384 16.97 26.46 -0.86
C VAL A 384 17.99 25.34 -0.62
N SER A 385 18.62 24.88 -1.70
CA SER A 385 19.67 23.85 -1.64
C SER A 385 20.85 24.29 -0.78
N ALA A 386 21.30 25.55 -0.87
CA ALA A 386 22.39 26.08 -0.05
C ALA A 386 22.07 26.05 1.46
N ARG A 387 20.84 26.42 1.86
CA ARG A 387 20.39 26.38 3.26
C ARG A 387 20.34 24.95 3.79
N MET A 388 19.81 24.00 3.02
CA MET A 388 19.78 22.59 3.42
C MET A 388 21.19 21.99 3.47
N VAL A 389 22.05 22.34 2.50
CA VAL A 389 23.47 21.96 2.46
C VAL A 389 24.21 22.44 3.70
N LEU A 390 23.94 23.65 4.19
CA LEU A 390 24.53 24.16 5.43
C LEU A 390 24.16 23.27 6.64
N ILE A 391 22.88 22.89 6.77
CA ILE A 391 22.42 22.00 7.85
C ILE A 391 23.08 20.63 7.74
N MET A 392 23.17 20.07 6.51
CA MET A 392 23.86 18.81 6.25
C MET A 392 25.36 18.91 6.59
N ALA A 393 26.02 20.00 6.23
CA ALA A 393 27.44 20.24 6.51
C ALA A 393 27.71 20.30 8.01
N VAL A 394 26.83 20.96 8.79
CA VAL A 394 26.90 20.95 10.26
C VAL A 394 26.71 19.52 10.79
N GLY A 395 25.73 18.76 10.28
CA GLY A 395 25.53 17.36 10.65
C GLY A 395 26.76 16.47 10.37
N PHE A 396 27.39 16.64 9.21
CA PHE A 396 28.64 15.95 8.87
C PHE A 396 29.81 16.38 9.75
N ALA A 397 29.94 17.67 10.04
CA ALA A 397 30.98 18.20 10.93
C ALA A 397 30.84 17.63 12.35
N LEU A 398 29.62 17.65 12.91
CA LEU A 398 29.32 17.05 14.22
C LEU A 398 29.58 15.54 14.24
N THR A 399 29.22 14.84 13.16
CA THR A 399 29.53 13.41 13.00
C THR A 399 31.05 13.16 12.97
N ALA A 400 31.80 13.97 12.23
CA ALA A 400 33.26 13.89 12.15
C ALA A 400 33.91 14.16 13.51
N VAL A 401 33.45 15.19 14.23
CA VAL A 401 33.91 15.55 15.57
C VAL A 401 33.62 14.43 16.57
N ALA A 402 32.40 13.90 16.58
CA ALA A 402 32.02 12.79 17.46
C ALA A 402 32.88 11.54 17.22
N LEU A 403 33.15 11.20 15.96
CA LEU A 403 34.01 10.09 15.58
C LEU A 403 35.49 10.30 15.92
N ARG A 404 35.96 11.56 15.97
CA ARG A 404 37.36 11.91 16.31
C ARG A 404 37.60 11.98 17.82
N LEU A 405 36.70 12.62 18.56
CA LEU A 405 36.89 12.92 19.98
C LEU A 405 36.47 11.75 20.90
N ILE A 406 35.43 11.00 20.53
CA ILE A 406 34.89 9.96 21.39
C ILE A 406 35.61 8.62 21.13
N ARG A 407 36.57 8.29 22.00
CA ARG A 407 37.36 7.05 21.89
C ARG A 407 36.52 5.78 22.11
N ALA A 408 35.52 5.85 22.99
CA ALA A 408 34.64 4.71 23.29
C ALA A 408 33.65 4.47 22.16
N LYS A 409 33.84 3.39 21.39
CA LYS A 409 33.03 3.09 20.19
C LYS A 409 31.53 3.08 20.43
N SER A 410 31.05 2.52 21.55
CA SER A 410 29.62 2.48 21.89
C SER A 410 29.03 3.87 22.15
N LYS A 411 29.75 4.72 22.88
CA LYS A 411 29.35 6.12 23.13
C LYS A 411 29.38 6.93 21.83
N ALA A 412 30.40 6.74 21.00
CA ALA A 412 30.52 7.40 19.71
C ALA A 412 29.35 7.03 18.78
N ASP A 413 28.98 5.74 18.70
CA ASP A 413 27.84 5.29 17.91
C ASP A 413 26.52 5.90 18.40
N GLY A 414 26.34 6.05 19.72
CA GLY A 414 25.19 6.72 20.32
C GLY A 414 25.09 8.20 19.92
N VAL A 415 26.18 8.95 20.06
CA VAL A 415 26.23 10.38 19.71
C VAL A 415 26.06 10.58 18.20
N VAL A 416 26.72 9.78 17.37
CA VAL A 416 26.55 9.86 15.91
C VAL A 416 25.10 9.57 15.53
N ALA A 417 24.47 8.55 16.10
CA ALA A 417 23.07 8.26 15.83
C ALA A 417 22.15 9.43 16.24
N ALA A 418 22.39 10.04 17.40
CA ALA A 418 21.64 11.20 17.85
C ALA A 418 21.82 12.40 16.90
N VAL A 419 23.05 12.68 16.46
CA VAL A 419 23.34 13.72 15.45
C VAL A 419 22.61 13.42 14.15
N LEU A 420 22.71 12.19 13.62
CA LEU A 420 22.08 11.84 12.35
C LEU A 420 20.55 12.02 12.40
N VAL A 421 19.91 11.56 13.47
CA VAL A 421 18.46 11.72 13.65
C VAL A 421 18.07 13.18 13.89
N ALA A 422 18.81 13.91 14.73
CA ALA A 422 18.54 15.32 14.99
C ALA A 422 18.68 16.16 13.71
N THR A 423 19.71 15.92 12.89
CA THR A 423 19.88 16.58 11.59
C THR A 423 18.79 16.17 10.61
N SER A 424 18.37 14.91 10.57
CA SER A 424 17.23 14.48 9.74
C SER A 424 15.93 15.18 10.14
N LEU A 425 15.65 15.34 11.43
CA LEU A 425 14.51 16.12 11.93
C LEU A 425 14.65 17.59 11.58
N ALA A 426 15.85 18.17 11.76
CA ALA A 426 16.12 19.57 11.43
C ALA A 426 15.97 19.85 9.92
N LEU A 427 16.30 18.89 9.05
CA LEU A 427 16.11 18.99 7.60
C LEU A 427 14.63 18.84 7.19
N ALA A 428 13.82 18.11 7.94
CA ALA A 428 12.39 17.99 7.66
C ALA A 428 11.67 19.35 7.72
N PHE A 429 12.10 20.27 8.60
CA PHE A 429 11.52 21.62 8.70
C PHE A 429 11.66 22.45 7.41
N PRO A 430 12.87 22.76 6.91
CA PRO A 430 13.01 23.47 5.65
C PRO A 430 12.42 22.67 4.48
N GLN A 431 12.51 21.34 4.50
CA GLN A 431 11.92 20.51 3.45
C GLN A 431 10.41 20.75 3.35
N HIS A 432 9.66 20.73 4.46
CA HIS A 432 8.23 21.01 4.46
C HIS A 432 7.88 22.50 4.43
N TYR A 433 8.79 23.41 4.79
CA TYR A 433 8.60 24.83 4.58
C TYR A 433 8.61 25.19 3.08
N TYR A 434 9.57 24.65 2.32
CA TYR A 434 9.70 24.93 0.88
C TYR A 434 8.80 24.05 0.01
N PHE A 435 8.52 22.83 0.46
CA PHE A 435 7.63 21.89 -0.22
C PHE A 435 6.49 21.47 0.74
N PRO A 436 5.57 22.39 1.09
CA PRO A 436 4.52 22.11 2.09
C PRO A 436 3.43 21.16 1.60
N ASN A 437 3.28 21.01 0.29
CA ASN A 437 2.18 20.26 -0.30
C ASN A 437 2.69 18.94 -0.92
N PRO A 438 1.97 17.83 -0.71
CA PRO A 438 2.07 16.66 -1.56
C PRO A 438 1.90 17.07 -3.04
N PRO A 439 2.59 16.43 -4.00
CA PRO A 439 2.50 16.77 -5.41
C PRO A 439 1.19 16.28 -6.05
N VAL A 440 0.17 15.96 -5.27
CA VAL A 440 -1.14 15.46 -5.72
C VAL A 440 -2.24 16.45 -5.39
N GLN A 441 -3.39 16.31 -6.04
CA GLN A 441 -4.53 17.22 -5.88
C GLN A 441 -5.05 17.23 -4.43
N ASP A 442 -5.18 18.43 -3.85
CA ASP A 442 -6.10 18.64 -2.72
C ASP A 442 -7.45 19.00 -3.30
N PHE A 443 -8.45 18.14 -3.15
CA PHE A 443 -9.82 18.49 -3.52
C PHE A 443 -10.41 19.54 -2.55
N LYS A 444 -9.74 19.86 -1.43
CA LYS A 444 -10.20 20.78 -0.39
C LYS A 444 -11.54 20.37 0.22
N LEU A 445 -11.81 19.07 0.24
CA LEU A 445 -13.01 18.48 0.79
C LEU A 445 -13.14 18.75 2.31
N PRO A 446 -14.35 18.98 2.84
CA PRO A 446 -14.56 19.22 4.26
C PRO A 446 -13.99 18.11 5.15
N ALA A 447 -13.33 18.45 6.25
CA ALA A 447 -12.81 17.42 7.17
C ALA A 447 -13.93 16.76 8.01
N ASP A 448 -15.02 17.49 8.25
CA ASP A 448 -16.15 17.05 9.06
C ASP A 448 -17.12 16.21 8.21
N THR A 449 -17.34 14.97 8.64
CA THR A 449 -18.19 14.00 7.94
C THR A 449 -19.67 14.40 7.91
N SER A 450 -20.14 15.20 8.87
CA SER A 450 -21.54 15.65 8.92
C SER A 450 -21.91 16.53 7.71
N LYS A 451 -20.93 17.19 7.10
CA LYS A 451 -21.11 18.10 5.96
C LYS A 451 -21.41 17.39 4.65
N TYR A 452 -21.38 16.06 4.61
CA TYR A 452 -21.63 15.27 3.40
C TYR A 452 -23.07 14.75 3.28
N SER A 453 -23.96 15.13 4.19
CA SER A 453 -25.32 14.58 4.25
C SER A 453 -26.34 15.29 3.35
N THR A 454 -26.08 16.52 2.92
CA THR A 454 -27.11 17.41 2.35
C THR A 454 -27.05 17.58 0.83
N GLN A 455 -25.99 17.13 0.16
CA GLN A 455 -25.74 17.37 -1.27
C GLN A 455 -26.82 16.78 -2.19
N LEU A 456 -27.49 15.72 -1.75
CA LEU A 456 -28.60 15.08 -2.45
C LEU A 456 -29.93 15.24 -1.69
N SER A 457 -30.12 16.37 -1.00
CA SER A 457 -31.39 16.65 -0.31
C SER A 457 -32.55 16.68 -1.31
N GLY A 458 -33.52 15.78 -1.12
CA GLY A 458 -34.67 15.62 -2.02
C GLY A 458 -34.47 14.58 -3.13
N ALA A 459 -33.29 13.93 -3.20
CA ALA A 459 -33.09 12.78 -4.06
C ALA A 459 -34.03 11.62 -3.68
N LYS A 460 -34.44 10.85 -4.68
CA LYS A 460 -35.23 9.64 -4.54
C LYS A 460 -34.46 8.46 -5.12
N GLY A 461 -34.55 7.31 -4.46
CA GLY A 461 -33.93 6.07 -4.94
C GLY A 461 -32.45 6.23 -5.27
N GLN A 462 -32.01 5.57 -6.33
CA GLN A 462 -30.62 5.59 -6.77
C GLN A 462 -30.32 6.82 -7.62
N ALA A 463 -29.21 7.50 -7.30
CA ALA A 463 -28.76 8.71 -7.99
C ALA A 463 -27.58 8.46 -8.93
N VAL A 464 -27.50 9.23 -10.01
CA VAL A 464 -26.30 9.33 -10.85
C VAL A 464 -25.90 10.80 -10.98
N VAL A 465 -24.59 11.05 -10.86
CA VAL A 465 -24.03 12.40 -10.93
C VAL A 465 -23.36 12.56 -12.29
N VAL A 466 -23.82 13.52 -13.08
CA VAL A 466 -23.35 13.79 -14.43
C VAL A 466 -22.40 14.98 -14.41
N GLY A 467 -21.16 14.77 -14.83
CA GLY A 467 -20.13 15.80 -15.00
C GLY A 467 -18.88 15.57 -14.14
N THR A 468 -18.05 16.61 -14.06
CA THR A 468 -16.73 16.60 -13.42
C THR A 468 -16.69 17.65 -12.29
N PRO A 469 -17.26 17.36 -11.10
CA PRO A 469 -17.27 18.31 -10.00
C PRO A 469 -15.88 18.86 -9.63
N SER A 470 -14.83 18.04 -9.77
CA SER A 470 -13.48 18.45 -9.41
C SER A 470 -12.84 19.48 -10.33
N ALA A 471 -13.47 19.75 -11.49
CA ALA A 471 -13.07 20.82 -12.40
C ALA A 471 -13.61 22.21 -11.98
N LEU A 472 -14.55 22.25 -11.02
CA LEU A 472 -15.13 23.49 -10.51
C LEU A 472 -14.43 23.97 -9.23
N ASP A 473 -14.78 25.18 -8.80
CA ASP A 473 -14.32 25.74 -7.53
C ASP A 473 -14.77 24.88 -6.33
N PRO A 474 -13.96 24.73 -5.25
CA PRO A 474 -14.30 23.93 -4.07
C PRO A 474 -15.63 24.26 -3.38
N SER A 475 -16.24 25.41 -3.65
CA SER A 475 -17.61 25.71 -3.24
C SER A 475 -18.62 24.66 -3.73
N ILE A 476 -18.33 23.94 -4.83
CA ILE A 476 -19.17 22.85 -5.36
C ILE A 476 -19.44 21.74 -4.33
N TRP A 477 -18.58 21.55 -3.34
CA TRP A 477 -18.73 20.48 -2.34
C TRP A 477 -19.91 20.69 -1.39
N THR A 478 -20.55 21.85 -1.39
CA THR A 478 -21.82 22.07 -0.70
C THR A 478 -23.02 21.55 -1.49
N GLU A 479 -22.87 21.32 -2.80
CA GLU A 479 -23.93 20.95 -3.72
C GLU A 479 -23.77 19.52 -4.28
N SER A 480 -22.55 19.06 -4.54
CA SER A 480 -22.24 17.75 -5.11
C SER A 480 -21.01 17.13 -4.45
N LEU A 481 -20.77 15.83 -4.68
CA LEU A 481 -19.57 15.10 -4.25
C LEU A 481 -18.94 14.32 -5.41
N VAL A 482 -17.85 13.60 -5.13
CA VAL A 482 -17.08 12.84 -6.13
C VAL A 482 -16.50 11.55 -5.52
N GLY A 483 -16.39 10.50 -6.35
CA GLY A 483 -15.78 9.24 -5.96
C GLY A 483 -16.50 8.56 -4.79
N ASN A 484 -15.72 7.99 -3.88
CA ASN A 484 -16.26 7.29 -2.70
C ASN A 484 -16.80 8.24 -1.63
N MET A 485 -16.70 9.57 -1.79
CA MET A 485 -17.33 10.52 -0.85
C MET A 485 -18.82 10.29 -0.68
N TRP A 486 -19.48 9.71 -1.69
CA TRP A 486 -20.89 9.35 -1.62
C TRP A 486 -21.22 8.30 -0.54
N TYR A 487 -20.26 7.49 -0.07
CA TYR A 487 -20.48 6.64 1.12
C TYR A 487 -20.67 7.42 2.43
N LEU A 488 -20.36 8.72 2.45
CA LEU A 488 -20.64 9.59 3.59
C LEU A 488 -22.02 10.28 3.48
N ASN A 489 -22.67 10.17 2.33
CA ASN A 489 -24.00 10.71 2.08
C ASN A 489 -25.04 9.58 2.26
N PRO A 490 -26.24 9.87 2.80
CA PRO A 490 -27.30 8.87 2.92
C PRO A 490 -27.90 8.43 1.57
N GLY A 491 -27.69 9.19 0.50
CA GLY A 491 -28.15 8.85 -0.85
C GLY A 491 -27.17 7.93 -1.57
N SER A 492 -27.69 6.85 -2.17
CA SER A 492 -26.90 5.89 -2.95
C SER A 492 -26.62 6.42 -4.36
N VAL A 493 -25.36 6.31 -4.81
CA VAL A 493 -24.90 6.85 -6.11
C VAL A 493 -24.24 5.77 -6.98
N HIS A 494 -24.54 5.80 -8.28
CA HIS A 494 -24.01 4.86 -9.28
C HIS A 494 -22.49 4.96 -9.51
N ASN A 495 -21.99 6.19 -9.64
CA ASN A 495 -20.65 6.48 -10.15
C ASN A 495 -19.66 6.79 -9.02
N LEU A 496 -19.27 5.72 -8.33
CA LEU A 496 -18.27 5.73 -7.26
C LEU A 496 -16.85 5.55 -7.78
N TYR A 497 -15.85 5.71 -6.90
CA TYR A 497 -14.44 5.52 -7.25
C TYR A 497 -14.14 4.02 -7.38
N SER A 498 -13.68 3.60 -8.56
CA SER A 498 -13.17 2.26 -8.81
C SER A 498 -11.88 2.32 -9.63
N PRO A 499 -10.78 1.72 -9.13
CA PRO A 499 -9.54 1.64 -9.87
C PRO A 499 -9.61 0.58 -10.99
N ILE A 500 -10.47 -0.44 -10.89
CA ILE A 500 -10.58 -1.52 -11.88
C ILE A 500 -11.62 -1.19 -12.96
N GLN A 501 -12.73 -0.56 -12.58
CA GLN A 501 -13.90 -0.28 -13.42
C GLN A 501 -14.50 -1.54 -14.09
N ASN A 502 -15.71 -1.43 -14.64
CA ASN A 502 -16.24 -2.42 -15.58
C ASN A 502 -16.11 -1.86 -17.00
N ALA A 503 -15.40 -2.53 -17.89
CA ALA A 503 -15.01 -1.96 -19.18
C ALA A 503 -16.20 -1.54 -20.06
N ALA A 504 -17.22 -2.39 -20.16
CA ALA A 504 -18.39 -2.12 -20.99
C ALA A 504 -19.26 -1.01 -20.37
N TYR A 505 -19.52 -1.09 -19.07
CA TYR A 505 -20.30 -0.08 -18.34
C TYR A 505 -19.64 1.30 -18.34
N SER A 506 -18.35 1.38 -17.98
CA SER A 506 -17.62 2.64 -17.91
C SER A 506 -17.44 3.27 -19.29
N LYS A 507 -17.29 2.46 -20.36
CA LYS A 507 -17.27 2.96 -21.73
C LYS A 507 -18.64 3.47 -22.17
N ASP A 508 -19.71 2.73 -21.87
CA ASP A 508 -21.07 3.11 -22.27
C ASP A 508 -21.51 4.41 -21.56
N LEU A 509 -21.28 4.53 -20.26
CA LEU A 509 -21.68 5.71 -19.48
C LEU A 509 -20.61 6.81 -19.42
N CYS A 510 -19.46 6.61 -20.06
CA CYS A 510 -18.31 7.51 -20.00
C CYS A 510 -17.88 7.85 -18.56
N ILE A 511 -17.75 6.83 -17.71
CA ILE A 511 -17.37 6.99 -16.30
C ILE A 511 -15.87 6.76 -16.14
N ALA A 512 -15.18 7.69 -15.50
CA ALA A 512 -13.76 7.58 -15.15
C ALA A 512 -13.54 6.83 -13.82
N SER A 513 -12.29 6.46 -13.52
CA SER A 513 -11.94 5.76 -12.26
C SER A 513 -12.35 6.51 -10.99
N ARG A 514 -12.44 7.84 -11.06
CA ARG A 514 -12.84 8.70 -9.93
C ARG A 514 -14.36 8.86 -9.80
N GLY A 515 -15.14 8.19 -10.65
CA GLY A 515 -16.59 8.34 -10.72
C GLY A 515 -17.06 9.53 -11.55
N GLU A 516 -16.18 10.38 -12.06
CA GLU A 516 -16.56 11.52 -12.91
C GLU A 516 -17.06 11.06 -14.28
N THR A 517 -17.98 11.82 -14.89
CA THR A 517 -18.62 11.43 -16.15
C THR A 517 -18.59 12.55 -17.18
N CYS A 518 -18.82 12.22 -18.45
CA CYS A 518 -19.07 13.23 -19.48
C CYS A 518 -20.46 13.87 -19.33
N LYS A 519 -20.65 15.04 -19.97
CA LYS A 519 -21.90 15.79 -19.97
C LYS A 519 -23.01 15.08 -20.75
N GLU A 520 -22.64 14.40 -21.83
CA GLU A 520 -23.54 13.68 -22.74
C GLU A 520 -24.29 12.55 -22.04
N LEU A 521 -23.79 12.07 -20.90
CA LEU A 521 -24.48 11.07 -20.07
C LEU A 521 -25.90 11.53 -19.69
N SER A 522 -26.11 12.83 -19.46
CA SER A 522 -27.45 13.37 -19.14
C SER A 522 -28.49 13.09 -20.22
N THR A 523 -28.10 13.12 -21.49
CA THR A 523 -28.99 12.76 -22.62
C THR A 523 -29.06 11.26 -22.79
N LYS A 524 -27.91 10.59 -22.70
CA LYS A 524 -27.78 9.14 -22.93
C LYS A 524 -28.64 8.30 -21.99
N LEU A 525 -28.80 8.74 -20.74
CA LEU A 525 -29.66 8.07 -19.75
C LEU A 525 -31.12 7.93 -20.23
N PHE A 526 -31.58 8.76 -21.16
CA PHE A 526 -32.95 8.74 -21.66
C PHE A 526 -33.08 8.18 -23.09
N GLU A 527 -32.00 7.69 -23.67
CA GLU A 527 -32.05 6.94 -24.92
C GLU A 527 -32.74 5.59 -24.71
N ILE A 528 -33.58 5.21 -25.67
CA ILE A 528 -34.29 3.93 -25.66
C ILE A 528 -33.32 2.83 -26.09
N ASP A 529 -33.17 1.82 -25.25
CA ASP A 529 -32.41 0.63 -25.59
C ASP A 529 -33.19 -0.21 -26.62
N PRO A 530 -32.58 -0.56 -27.77
CA PRO A 530 -33.29 -1.17 -28.89
C PRO A 530 -33.76 -2.60 -28.61
N THR A 531 -33.17 -3.29 -27.62
CA THR A 531 -33.55 -4.66 -27.28
C THR A 531 -34.70 -4.67 -26.27
N SER A 532 -34.61 -3.83 -25.24
CA SER A 532 -35.60 -3.80 -24.17
C SER A 532 -36.78 -2.85 -24.41
N GLY A 533 -36.63 -1.89 -25.32
CA GLY A 533 -37.62 -0.82 -25.55
C GLY A 533 -37.75 0.17 -24.40
N LYS A 534 -36.84 0.11 -23.40
CA LYS A 534 -36.88 0.97 -22.20
C LYS A 534 -35.78 2.03 -22.24
N PRO A 535 -35.99 3.20 -21.60
CA PRO A 535 -34.91 4.15 -21.34
C PRO A 535 -33.77 3.51 -20.54
N LEU A 536 -32.52 3.90 -20.83
CA LEU A 536 -31.36 3.40 -20.10
C LEU A 536 -31.46 3.66 -18.59
N ALA A 537 -31.99 4.81 -18.17
CA ALA A 537 -32.24 5.16 -16.77
C ALA A 537 -33.14 4.13 -16.07
N ASP A 538 -34.09 3.50 -16.79
CA ASP A 538 -34.99 2.49 -16.22
C ASP A 538 -34.26 1.16 -16.03
N LEU A 539 -33.43 0.76 -17.00
CA LEU A 539 -32.58 -0.43 -16.90
C LEU A 539 -31.53 -0.32 -15.79
N LEU A 540 -31.07 0.90 -15.53
CA LEU A 540 -30.13 1.20 -14.46
C LEU A 540 -30.84 1.46 -13.11
N ARG A 541 -32.17 1.50 -13.05
CA ARG A 541 -32.93 1.88 -11.84
C ARG A 541 -32.52 3.27 -11.29
N VAL A 542 -32.20 4.21 -12.18
CA VAL A 542 -31.90 5.60 -11.83
C VAL A 542 -33.21 6.33 -11.57
N ASP A 543 -33.30 6.92 -10.38
CA ASP A 543 -34.44 7.72 -9.91
C ASP A 543 -34.06 9.18 -9.67
N THR A 544 -32.77 9.48 -9.57
CA THR A 544 -32.24 10.85 -9.44
C THR A 544 -31.07 11.08 -10.41
N VAL A 545 -31.08 12.20 -11.12
CA VAL A 545 -29.96 12.66 -11.96
C VAL A 545 -29.52 14.02 -11.47
N GLN A 546 -28.30 14.13 -10.94
CA GLN A 546 -27.69 15.42 -10.62
C GLN A 546 -26.74 15.82 -11.75
N ILE A 547 -27.06 16.89 -12.47
CA ILE A 547 -26.21 17.43 -13.52
C ILE A 547 -25.37 18.56 -12.92
N VAL A 548 -24.06 18.43 -13.04
CA VAL A 548 -23.08 19.41 -12.58
C VAL A 548 -22.66 20.28 -13.75
N ARG A 549 -22.51 21.58 -13.48
CA ARG A 549 -22.10 22.58 -14.46
C ARG A 549 -20.76 22.20 -15.09
N ASP A 550 -20.67 22.37 -16.40
CA ASP A 550 -19.41 22.23 -17.12
C ASP A 550 -18.49 23.43 -16.81
N ALA A 551 -17.19 23.21 -16.62
CA ALA A 551 -16.24 24.30 -16.44
C ALA A 551 -16.20 25.25 -17.66
N ALA A 552 -16.58 24.77 -18.85
CA ALA A 552 -16.73 25.56 -20.06
C ALA A 552 -18.01 26.43 -20.09
N ASP A 553 -18.92 26.28 -19.13
CA ASP A 553 -20.13 27.10 -18.95
C ASP A 553 -19.92 28.09 -17.76
N PRO A 554 -19.16 29.19 -17.95
CA PRO A 554 -18.73 30.06 -16.85
C PRO A 554 -19.90 30.73 -16.12
N ASN A 555 -21.04 30.91 -16.78
CA ASN A 555 -22.22 31.59 -16.24
C ASN A 555 -23.36 30.62 -15.88
N GLY A 556 -23.18 29.31 -16.07
CA GLY A 556 -24.24 28.31 -15.85
C GLY A 556 -25.42 28.44 -16.81
N ALA A 557 -25.24 29.15 -17.93
CA ALA A 557 -26.32 29.49 -18.86
C ALA A 557 -26.80 28.27 -19.65
N GLU A 558 -25.93 27.29 -19.89
CA GLU A 558 -26.33 26.03 -20.51
C GLU A 558 -27.02 25.14 -19.49
N LEU A 559 -26.47 25.04 -18.27
CA LEU A 559 -27.11 24.28 -17.19
C LEU A 559 -28.51 24.83 -16.86
N ALA A 560 -28.69 26.15 -16.91
CA ALA A 560 -29.97 26.82 -16.71
C ALA A 560 -31.05 26.36 -17.71
N LYS A 561 -30.65 25.98 -18.94
CA LYS A 561 -31.55 25.50 -20.00
C LYS A 561 -31.87 24.01 -19.90
N ALA A 562 -31.21 23.27 -19.00
CA ALA A 562 -31.45 21.84 -18.84
C ALA A 562 -32.87 21.58 -18.31
N VAL A 563 -33.70 20.89 -19.09
CA VAL A 563 -35.10 20.54 -18.75
C VAL A 563 -35.20 19.01 -18.63
N PRO A 564 -35.84 18.49 -17.56
CA PRO A 564 -36.02 17.05 -17.42
C PRO A 564 -36.97 16.49 -18.49
N PRO A 565 -36.80 15.23 -18.90
CA PRO A 565 -37.73 14.56 -19.81
C PRO A 565 -39.09 14.29 -19.14
N SER A 566 -40.05 13.80 -19.92
CA SER A 566 -41.37 13.42 -19.39
C SER A 566 -41.25 12.35 -18.28
N GLY A 567 -42.09 12.47 -17.25
CA GLY A 567 -42.04 11.59 -16.07
C GLY A 567 -41.00 11.98 -15.01
N TRP A 568 -40.23 13.05 -15.26
CA TRP A 568 -39.24 13.60 -14.33
C TRP A 568 -39.57 15.05 -13.97
N SER A 569 -39.10 15.49 -12.80
CA SER A 569 -39.27 16.86 -12.31
C SER A 569 -37.97 17.41 -11.73
N VAL A 570 -37.82 18.74 -11.76
CA VAL A 570 -36.67 19.42 -11.13
C VAL A 570 -36.92 19.45 -9.63
N ALA A 571 -36.08 18.75 -8.87
CA ALA A 571 -36.12 18.75 -7.40
C ALA A 571 -35.35 19.93 -6.81
N SER A 572 -34.21 20.29 -7.41
CA SER A 572 -33.43 21.46 -7.02
C SER A 572 -32.65 22.04 -8.20
N ARG A 573 -32.36 23.34 -8.12
CA ARG A 573 -31.54 24.07 -9.09
C ARG A 573 -30.73 25.13 -8.37
N THR A 574 -29.44 25.16 -8.66
CA THR A 574 -28.47 26.14 -8.19
C THR A 574 -27.67 26.67 -9.40
N PRO A 575 -26.71 27.60 -9.20
CA PRO A 575 -25.81 28.01 -10.27
C PRO A 575 -24.89 26.89 -10.79
N ASN A 576 -24.56 25.90 -9.97
CA ASN A 576 -23.61 24.84 -10.35
C ASN A 576 -24.22 23.46 -10.54
N THR A 577 -25.44 23.22 -10.06
CA THR A 577 -26.09 21.90 -10.13
C THR A 577 -27.58 22.02 -10.45
N VAL A 578 -28.08 20.99 -11.14
CA VAL A 578 -29.52 20.78 -11.37
C VAL A 578 -29.80 19.33 -11.01
N MET A 579 -30.77 19.11 -10.11
CA MET A 579 -31.19 17.77 -9.74
C MET A 579 -32.56 17.46 -10.29
N TRP A 580 -32.65 16.39 -11.06
CA TRP A 580 -33.89 15.81 -11.55
C TRP A 580 -34.25 14.59 -10.72
N THR A 581 -35.53 14.46 -10.39
CA THR A 581 -36.06 13.26 -9.73
C THR A 581 -37.22 12.69 -10.52
N ARG A 582 -37.30 11.37 -10.54
CA ARG A 582 -38.42 10.67 -11.15
C ARG A 582 -39.69 10.95 -10.35
N ASN A 583 -40.80 11.14 -11.05
CA ASN A 583 -42.09 11.37 -10.41
C ASN A 583 -42.55 10.13 -9.63
N VAL A 584 -42.37 8.94 -10.22
CA VAL A 584 -42.67 7.63 -9.61
C VAL A 584 -41.38 6.82 -9.51
N PRO A 585 -40.75 6.69 -8.32
CA PRO A 585 -39.52 5.93 -8.15
C PRO A 585 -39.65 4.46 -8.53
N LEU A 586 -38.60 3.89 -9.12
CA LEU A 586 -38.58 2.50 -9.58
C LEU A 586 -38.27 1.49 -8.47
N GLY A 587 -37.83 1.93 -7.29
CA GLY A 587 -37.59 1.08 -6.13
C GLY A 587 -36.20 0.43 -6.11
N SER A 588 -36.09 -0.79 -5.59
CA SER A 588 -34.80 -1.39 -5.21
C SER A 588 -33.86 -1.67 -6.40
N VAL A 589 -32.59 -1.26 -6.26
CA VAL A 589 -31.51 -1.58 -7.20
C VAL A 589 -31.22 -3.07 -7.23
N GLY A 590 -30.82 -3.60 -8.38
CA GLY A 590 -30.46 -5.01 -8.54
C GLY A 590 -31.63 -5.96 -8.81
N ALA A 591 -32.87 -5.49 -8.75
CA ALA A 591 -34.05 -6.28 -9.12
C ALA A 591 -34.11 -6.51 -10.65
N PRO A 592 -34.95 -7.45 -11.14
CA PRO A 592 -35.24 -7.58 -12.57
C PRO A 592 -35.74 -6.27 -13.17
N VAL A 593 -35.22 -5.87 -14.33
CA VAL A 593 -35.54 -4.59 -15.01
C VAL A 593 -36.25 -4.77 -16.34
N TYR A 594 -36.07 -5.93 -16.96
CA TYR A 594 -36.67 -6.26 -18.26
C TYR A 594 -36.87 -7.78 -18.36
N ALA A 595 -37.96 -8.17 -19.00
CA ALA A 595 -38.25 -9.54 -19.43
C ALA A 595 -38.63 -9.50 -20.91
N SER A 596 -38.23 -10.52 -21.67
CA SER A 596 -38.58 -10.64 -23.08
C SER A 596 -40.09 -10.79 -23.30
N GLU A 597 -40.55 -10.51 -24.52
CA GLU A 597 -41.96 -10.65 -24.89
C GLU A 597 -42.54 -12.03 -24.51
N GLY A 598 -43.74 -12.03 -23.91
CA GLY A 598 -44.41 -13.22 -23.42
C GLY A 598 -43.81 -13.86 -22.15
N THR A 599 -42.84 -13.20 -21.50
CA THR A 599 -42.28 -13.62 -20.20
C THR A 599 -42.75 -12.70 -19.09
N GLU A 600 -43.46 -13.23 -18.11
CA GLU A 600 -43.94 -12.50 -16.93
C GLU A 600 -43.27 -13.03 -15.67
N ILE A 601 -42.84 -12.10 -14.81
CA ILE A 601 -42.13 -12.42 -13.57
C ILE A 601 -42.59 -11.55 -12.41
N GLU A 602 -42.53 -12.12 -11.22
CA GLU A 602 -42.80 -11.43 -9.95
C GLU A 602 -41.53 -11.44 -9.07
N PRO A 603 -40.93 -10.28 -8.77
CA PRO A 603 -39.81 -10.22 -7.83
C PRO A 603 -40.21 -10.70 -6.43
N VAL A 604 -39.47 -11.66 -5.87
CA VAL A 604 -39.73 -12.24 -4.54
C VAL A 604 -38.82 -11.65 -3.48
N SER A 605 -37.50 -11.63 -3.76
CA SER A 605 -36.51 -11.09 -2.83
C SER A 605 -35.33 -10.46 -3.57
N ASN A 606 -34.73 -9.44 -2.97
CA ASN A 606 -33.64 -8.70 -3.58
C ASN A 606 -32.66 -8.23 -2.51
N SER A 607 -31.39 -8.62 -2.64
CA SER A 607 -30.28 -8.27 -1.75
C SER A 607 -28.99 -8.09 -2.55
N SER A 608 -27.95 -7.44 -2.01
CA SER A 608 -26.70 -7.24 -2.76
C SER A 608 -26.10 -8.52 -3.36
N SER A 609 -26.19 -9.66 -2.68
CA SER A 609 -25.61 -10.93 -3.17
C SER A 609 -26.61 -11.90 -3.81
N GLN A 610 -27.92 -11.69 -3.68
CA GLN A 610 -28.92 -12.62 -4.18
C GLN A 610 -30.20 -11.91 -4.61
N VAL A 611 -30.77 -12.35 -5.73
CA VAL A 611 -32.10 -11.94 -6.21
C VAL A 611 -32.91 -13.18 -6.56
N THR A 612 -34.17 -13.21 -6.15
CA THR A 612 -35.12 -14.28 -6.45
C THR A 612 -36.38 -13.69 -7.07
N PHE A 613 -36.86 -14.30 -8.13
CA PHE A 613 -38.13 -13.94 -8.77
C PHE A 613 -38.89 -15.20 -9.16
N LYS A 614 -40.22 -15.13 -9.12
CA LYS A 614 -41.11 -16.16 -9.62
C LYS A 614 -41.37 -15.90 -11.11
N VAL A 615 -41.44 -16.97 -11.89
CA VAL A 615 -41.79 -16.93 -13.30
C VAL A 615 -43.26 -17.27 -13.38
N ASP A 616 -44.09 -16.32 -13.78
CA ASP A 616 -45.53 -16.53 -13.90
C ASP A 616 -45.85 -17.13 -15.27
N GLU A 617 -45.29 -16.53 -16.33
CA GLU A 617 -45.44 -16.99 -17.71
C GLU A 617 -44.11 -16.93 -18.46
N VAL A 618 -43.90 -17.87 -19.38
CA VAL A 618 -42.73 -17.90 -20.27
C VAL A 618 -43.10 -18.59 -21.59
N PRO A 619 -42.65 -18.10 -22.77
CA PRO A 619 -42.99 -18.72 -24.05
C PRO A 619 -42.39 -20.12 -24.22
N ALA A 620 -42.94 -20.91 -25.14
CA ALA A 620 -42.42 -22.24 -25.47
C ALA A 620 -40.99 -22.22 -26.03
N SER A 621 -40.52 -21.10 -26.56
CA SER A 621 -39.14 -20.87 -27.01
C SER A 621 -38.17 -20.52 -25.87
N GLY A 622 -38.66 -20.34 -24.64
CA GLY A 622 -37.93 -19.74 -23.53
C GLY A 622 -38.02 -18.21 -23.54
N GLY A 623 -37.55 -17.59 -22.46
CA GLY A 623 -37.57 -16.14 -22.27
C GLY A 623 -36.31 -15.63 -21.60
N THR A 624 -35.98 -14.36 -21.78
CA THR A 624 -34.84 -13.71 -21.11
C THR A 624 -35.30 -12.73 -20.05
N VAL A 625 -34.55 -12.65 -18.96
CA VAL A 625 -34.76 -11.70 -17.87
C VAL A 625 -33.45 -10.98 -17.60
N THR A 626 -33.46 -9.66 -17.72
CA THR A 626 -32.32 -8.80 -17.40
C THR A 626 -32.49 -8.20 -16.01
N LEU A 627 -31.41 -8.26 -15.23
CA LEU A 627 -31.31 -7.72 -13.87
C LEU A 627 -30.61 -6.36 -13.88
N GLY A 628 -31.02 -5.46 -13.00
CA GLY A 628 -30.39 -4.14 -12.78
C GLY A 628 -29.06 -4.24 -12.03
N ARG A 629 -28.17 -5.14 -12.47
CA ARG A 629 -26.87 -5.45 -11.87
C ARG A 629 -25.81 -5.56 -12.94
N ILE A 630 -24.58 -5.17 -12.60
CA ILE A 630 -23.44 -5.46 -13.46
C ILE A 630 -23.18 -6.97 -13.50
N ALA A 631 -22.98 -7.50 -14.70
CA ALA A 631 -22.59 -8.87 -15.01
C ALA A 631 -21.11 -9.15 -14.66
N TRP A 632 -20.76 -8.95 -13.38
CA TRP A 632 -19.47 -9.35 -12.85
C TRP A 632 -19.31 -10.89 -12.89
N PRO A 633 -18.12 -11.42 -13.21
CA PRO A 633 -17.85 -12.85 -13.02
C PRO A 633 -18.09 -13.26 -11.57
N GLY A 634 -18.83 -14.37 -11.35
CA GLY A 634 -19.17 -14.86 -10.01
C GLY A 634 -20.66 -15.15 -9.78
N TYR A 635 -21.55 -14.76 -10.70
CA TYR A 635 -22.96 -15.12 -10.62
C TYR A 635 -23.20 -16.60 -10.95
N THR A 636 -24.18 -17.17 -10.25
CA THR A 636 -24.79 -18.46 -10.51
C THR A 636 -26.30 -18.27 -10.55
N ALA A 637 -27.00 -19.07 -11.37
CA ALA A 637 -28.45 -19.03 -11.47
C ALA A 637 -29.00 -20.44 -11.27
N ASP A 638 -29.92 -20.59 -10.32
CA ASP A 638 -30.70 -21.80 -10.13
C ASP A 638 -32.08 -21.59 -10.79
N GLY A 639 -32.50 -22.55 -11.61
CA GLY A 639 -33.70 -22.44 -12.45
C GLY A 639 -33.55 -21.57 -13.70
N ALA A 640 -32.35 -21.08 -14.02
CA ALA A 640 -32.10 -20.32 -15.26
C ALA A 640 -30.63 -20.46 -15.69
N THR A 641 -30.31 -20.11 -16.94
CA THR A 641 -28.93 -20.09 -17.45
C THR A 641 -28.47 -18.66 -17.70
N ILE A 642 -27.31 -18.28 -17.19
CA ILE A 642 -26.71 -16.96 -17.49
C ILE A 642 -26.31 -16.92 -18.96
N VAL A 643 -26.71 -15.85 -19.66
CA VAL A 643 -26.42 -15.62 -21.08
C VAL A 643 -25.65 -14.31 -21.26
N ASP A 644 -25.35 -13.95 -22.52
CA ASP A 644 -24.66 -12.70 -22.82
C ASP A 644 -25.41 -11.50 -22.22
N PRO A 645 -24.70 -10.61 -21.50
CA PRO A 645 -25.34 -9.51 -20.80
C PRO A 645 -25.89 -8.47 -21.77
N LEU A 646 -27.09 -7.96 -21.49
CA LEU A 646 -27.65 -6.84 -22.21
C LEU A 646 -26.70 -5.64 -22.13
N ARG A 647 -26.42 -5.02 -23.29
CA ARG A 647 -25.43 -3.94 -23.48
C ARG A 647 -23.98 -4.30 -23.10
N GLY A 648 -23.67 -5.58 -22.90
CA GLY A 648 -22.35 -6.04 -22.50
C GLY A 648 -22.05 -5.91 -21.00
N TYR A 649 -23.00 -5.44 -20.18
CA TYR A 649 -22.79 -5.28 -18.74
C TYR A 649 -24.02 -5.54 -17.86
N LEU A 650 -25.26 -5.54 -18.34
CA LEU A 650 -26.43 -5.87 -17.51
C LEU A 650 -26.63 -7.38 -17.44
N LEU A 651 -26.56 -7.94 -16.23
CA LEU A 651 -26.68 -9.37 -16.01
C LEU A 651 -28.01 -9.90 -16.57
N THR A 652 -27.94 -10.88 -17.46
CA THR A 652 -29.11 -11.43 -18.15
C THR A 652 -29.12 -12.95 -18.02
N VAL A 653 -30.30 -13.50 -17.75
CA VAL A 653 -30.53 -14.94 -17.65
C VAL A 653 -31.60 -15.38 -18.64
N ASN A 654 -31.46 -16.60 -19.16
CA ASN A 654 -32.47 -17.28 -19.96
C ASN A 654 -33.22 -18.27 -19.06
N VAL A 655 -34.55 -18.18 -19.11
CA VAL A 655 -35.53 -18.95 -18.36
C VAL A 655 -36.18 -19.93 -19.32
N ALA A 656 -36.09 -21.22 -18.99
CA ALA A 656 -36.66 -22.29 -19.81
C ALA A 656 -38.20 -22.35 -19.67
N PRO A 657 -38.93 -22.88 -20.67
CA PRO A 657 -40.40 -22.94 -20.64
C PRO A 657 -40.98 -23.69 -19.44
N ASP A 658 -40.27 -24.69 -18.92
CA ASP A 658 -40.71 -25.53 -17.79
C ASP A 658 -40.58 -24.83 -16.43
N MET A 659 -40.12 -23.57 -16.42
CA MET A 659 -40.00 -22.75 -15.21
C MET A 659 -41.25 -21.95 -14.88
N ALA A 660 -42.30 -21.97 -15.71
CA ALA A 660 -43.59 -21.36 -15.37
C ALA A 660 -44.12 -21.89 -14.02
N GLY A 661 -44.52 -20.97 -13.14
CA GLY A 661 -44.95 -21.23 -11.76
C GLY A 661 -43.82 -21.49 -10.75
N LYS A 662 -42.56 -21.55 -11.18
CA LYS A 662 -41.38 -21.82 -10.32
C LYS A 662 -40.58 -20.54 -10.05
N THR A 663 -39.65 -20.64 -9.12
CA THR A 663 -38.74 -19.53 -8.76
C THR A 663 -37.37 -19.71 -9.39
N VAL A 664 -36.80 -18.60 -9.84
CA VAL A 664 -35.41 -18.47 -10.27
C VAL A 664 -34.64 -17.69 -9.22
N THR A 665 -33.50 -18.21 -8.80
CA THR A 665 -32.61 -17.54 -7.84
C THR A 665 -31.25 -17.30 -8.46
N VAL A 666 -30.84 -16.05 -8.51
CA VAL A 666 -29.52 -15.63 -9.00
C VAL A 666 -28.69 -15.16 -7.81
N SER A 667 -27.55 -15.80 -7.59
CA SER A 667 -26.66 -15.53 -6.46
C SER A 667 -25.25 -15.20 -6.91
N PHE A 668 -24.61 -14.24 -6.24
CA PHE A 668 -23.23 -13.86 -6.45
C PHE A 668 -22.32 -14.44 -5.37
N GLN A 669 -21.22 -15.05 -5.80
CA GLN A 669 -20.06 -15.31 -4.95
C GLN A 669 -18.81 -14.87 -5.71
N PRO A 670 -17.74 -14.43 -5.02
CA PRO A 670 -16.48 -14.14 -5.70
C PRO A 670 -16.06 -15.31 -6.59
N PRO A 671 -15.58 -15.05 -7.82
CA PRO A 671 -15.16 -16.12 -8.71
C PRO A 671 -13.97 -16.85 -8.08
N GLY A 672 -14.11 -18.16 -7.91
CA GLY A 672 -13.10 -18.97 -7.20
C GLY A 672 -13.34 -19.11 -5.69
N TRP A 673 -14.49 -18.67 -5.16
CA TRP A 673 -14.81 -18.62 -3.73
C TRP A 673 -14.42 -19.86 -2.93
N THR A 674 -14.76 -21.04 -3.43
CA THR A 674 -14.43 -22.31 -2.76
C THR A 674 -12.91 -22.48 -2.63
N LEU A 675 -12.16 -22.17 -3.68
CA LEU A 675 -10.70 -22.26 -3.68
C LEU A 675 -10.08 -21.17 -2.79
N GLU A 676 -10.65 -19.97 -2.74
CA GLU A 676 -10.20 -18.89 -1.86
C GLU A 676 -10.31 -19.32 -0.40
N ILE A 677 -11.50 -19.74 0.04
CA ILE A 677 -11.75 -20.15 1.41
C ILE A 677 -10.96 -21.40 1.77
N ALA A 678 -10.88 -22.40 0.87
CA ALA A 678 -10.07 -23.58 1.09
C ALA A 678 -8.58 -23.25 1.25
N SER A 679 -8.04 -22.35 0.42
CA SER A 679 -6.63 -21.93 0.49
C SER A 679 -6.35 -21.14 1.76
N LEU A 680 -7.26 -20.23 2.13
CA LEU A 680 -7.17 -19.45 3.35
C LEU A 680 -7.25 -20.35 4.60
N ALA A 681 -8.22 -21.25 4.66
CA ALA A 681 -8.38 -22.21 5.74
C ALA A 681 -7.16 -23.14 5.85
N ALA A 682 -6.67 -23.67 4.72
CA ALA A 682 -5.46 -24.49 4.71
C ALA A 682 -4.24 -23.71 5.22
N ALA A 683 -4.03 -22.47 4.79
CA ALA A 683 -2.94 -21.63 5.25
C ALA A 683 -2.99 -21.39 6.77
N LEU A 684 -4.18 -21.07 7.29
CA LEU A 684 -4.39 -20.81 8.72
C LEU A 684 -4.23 -22.08 9.56
N LEU A 685 -4.87 -23.18 9.18
CA LEU A 685 -4.81 -24.45 9.92
C LEU A 685 -3.41 -25.07 9.91
N LEU A 686 -2.77 -25.15 8.74
CA LEU A 686 -1.40 -25.69 8.63
C LEU A 686 -0.39 -24.78 9.33
N GLY A 687 -0.56 -23.46 9.21
CA GLY A 687 0.28 -22.48 9.90
C GLY A 687 0.14 -22.54 11.42
N ALA A 688 -1.08 -22.68 11.93
CA ALA A 688 -1.37 -22.87 13.35
C ALA A 688 -0.80 -24.19 13.86
N ALA A 689 -1.07 -25.31 13.16
CA ALA A 689 -0.55 -26.63 13.51
C ALA A 689 0.99 -26.63 13.56
N TRP A 690 1.66 -26.03 12.56
CA TRP A 690 3.11 -25.92 12.55
C TRP A 690 3.64 -25.10 13.74
N SER A 691 2.97 -23.98 14.06
CA SER A 691 3.33 -23.12 15.19
C SER A 691 3.16 -23.83 16.54
N VAL A 692 2.07 -24.57 16.72
CA VAL A 692 1.80 -25.37 17.94
C VAL A 692 2.80 -26.50 18.09
N VAL A 693 3.05 -27.29 17.03
CA VAL A 693 4.04 -28.37 17.05
C VAL A 693 5.43 -27.83 17.39
N HIS A 694 5.79 -26.66 16.85
CA HIS A 694 7.05 -26.00 17.19
C HIS A 694 7.12 -25.63 18.68
N ALA A 695 6.05 -25.07 19.25
CA ALA A 695 5.98 -24.71 20.66
C ALA A 695 6.09 -25.94 21.58
N LEU A 696 5.37 -27.03 21.27
CA LEU A 696 5.39 -28.27 22.03
C LEU A 696 6.77 -28.95 22.02
N ARG A 697 7.44 -28.99 20.86
CA ARG A 697 8.80 -29.52 20.74
C ARG A 697 9.84 -28.66 21.47
N GLY A 698 9.64 -27.35 21.53
CA GLY A 698 10.48 -26.43 22.29
C GLY A 698 10.42 -26.69 23.80
N ARG A 699 9.21 -26.90 24.35
CA ARG A 699 9.00 -27.20 25.79
C ARG A 699 9.60 -28.54 26.23
N ARG A 700 9.54 -29.57 25.36
CA ARG A 700 10.16 -30.87 25.67
C ARG A 700 11.68 -30.81 25.72
N ARG A 701 12.31 -29.91 24.96
CA ARG A 701 13.77 -29.71 25.00
C ARG A 701 14.26 -28.89 26.18
N SER A 702 13.43 -28.01 26.74
CA SER A 702 13.75 -27.28 27.97
C SER A 702 13.48 -28.08 29.26
N GLY A 703 12.85 -29.26 29.15
CA GLY A 703 12.50 -30.13 30.28
C GLY A 703 13.42 -31.34 30.50
N SER A 704 14.55 -31.46 29.79
CA SER A 704 15.58 -32.46 30.11
C SER A 704 16.48 -31.93 31.24
N PRO A 705 16.59 -32.61 32.40
CA PRO A 705 17.35 -32.14 33.56
C PRO A 705 18.88 -32.22 33.48
N ASP A 706 19.49 -32.58 32.35
CA ASP A 706 20.94 -32.83 32.29
C ASP A 706 21.76 -31.68 31.66
N GLY A 707 22.08 -30.69 32.50
CA GLY A 707 23.36 -29.93 32.57
C GLY A 707 23.62 -28.71 31.65
N PRO A 708 24.53 -27.78 32.02
CA PRO A 708 24.90 -27.27 33.35
C PRO A 708 24.44 -25.80 33.55
N SER A 709 24.28 -25.42 34.81
CA SER A 709 23.95 -24.09 35.31
C SER A 709 24.84 -22.99 34.72
N SER A 710 24.21 -21.90 34.28
CA SER A 710 24.86 -20.66 33.91
C SER A 710 25.66 -20.08 35.08
N LEU A 711 26.98 -19.98 34.91
CA LEU A 711 27.84 -19.10 35.69
C LEU A 711 27.50 -17.64 35.34
N ALA A 712 26.51 -17.09 36.04
CA ALA A 712 26.25 -15.65 36.08
C ALA A 712 25.49 -15.34 37.38
N ASP A 713 26.23 -15.37 38.50
CA ASP A 713 26.02 -14.45 39.63
C ASP A 713 27.10 -14.70 40.69
N ARG A 714 28.04 -13.76 40.82
CA ARG A 714 28.78 -13.50 42.06
C ARG A 714 28.87 -11.98 42.22
N PRO A 715 28.33 -11.39 43.30
CA PRO A 715 28.64 -10.03 43.67
C PRO A 715 30.02 -9.95 44.34
N ALA A 716 30.66 -8.80 44.18
CA ALA A 716 31.93 -8.45 44.82
C ALA A 716 31.78 -8.24 46.33
N GLY A 717 32.79 -8.63 47.12
CA GLY A 717 32.92 -8.27 48.53
C GLY A 717 34.06 -8.98 49.28
N ASN A 718 35.16 -8.23 49.49
CA ASN A 718 36.15 -8.21 50.58
C ASN A 718 36.85 -9.48 51.13
N ASP A 719 38.19 -9.41 51.10
CA ASP A 719 39.21 -10.10 51.94
C ASP A 719 39.08 -9.72 53.46
N PRO A 720 39.78 -10.34 54.46
CA PRO A 720 41.05 -11.10 54.38
C PRO A 720 41.19 -12.37 55.27
N SER A 721 42.21 -13.20 55.01
CA SER A 721 43.22 -13.71 55.99
C SER A 721 43.73 -15.16 55.77
N ALA A 722 45.05 -15.27 55.95
CA ALA A 722 45.82 -16.39 56.51
C ALA A 722 46.27 -17.60 55.66
N SER A 723 47.60 -17.70 55.62
CA SER A 723 48.48 -18.90 55.69
C SER A 723 48.99 -19.55 54.39
N ALA A 724 50.29 -19.31 54.15
CA ALA A 724 51.20 -20.21 53.44
C ALA A 724 51.65 -21.36 54.38
N PRO A 725 52.21 -22.48 53.88
CA PRO A 725 53.66 -22.53 53.68
C PRO A 725 54.17 -23.30 52.43
N HIS A 726 55.40 -22.93 52.04
CA HIS A 726 56.40 -23.52 51.12
C HIS A 726 56.93 -24.93 51.55
N PRO A 727 57.95 -25.59 50.92
CA PRO A 727 58.35 -25.77 49.49
C PRO A 727 58.96 -27.18 49.11
N SER A 728 59.19 -27.42 47.79
CA SER A 728 60.30 -28.21 47.12
C SER A 728 60.39 -29.76 47.25
N PRO A 729 61.21 -30.52 46.44
CA PRO A 729 61.92 -30.25 45.16
C PRO A 729 61.87 -31.37 44.04
N ASP A 730 62.10 -30.97 42.77
CA ASP A 730 62.99 -31.49 41.67
C ASP A 730 63.22 -33.01 41.39
N PRO A 731 63.98 -33.47 40.35
CA PRO A 731 64.22 -33.09 38.93
C PRO A 731 64.05 -34.27 37.92
N SER A 732 64.10 -34.03 36.59
CA SER A 732 65.09 -34.68 35.67
C SER A 732 64.83 -34.50 34.15
N LEU A 733 65.83 -33.90 33.46
CA LEU A 733 66.48 -34.29 32.17
C LEU A 733 65.62 -34.34 30.88
N ARG A 734 66.04 -33.96 29.66
CA ARG A 734 67.29 -33.47 29.01
C ARG A 734 66.86 -33.06 27.57
N SER A 735 67.12 -31.83 27.11
CA SER A 735 68.18 -31.42 26.15
C SER A 735 68.07 -31.85 24.67
N GLY A 736 68.11 -30.85 23.78
CA GLY A 736 68.73 -30.87 22.45
C GLY A 736 67.82 -31.29 21.28
N GLY A 737 67.76 -30.62 20.13
CA GLY A 737 68.52 -29.50 19.58
C GLY A 737 68.21 -29.34 18.07
N ALA A 738 68.49 -28.15 17.55
CA ALA A 738 68.86 -27.80 16.17
C ALA A 738 67.88 -28.01 14.98
N GLU A 739 67.45 -26.86 14.45
CA GLU A 739 67.21 -26.51 13.03
C GLU A 739 68.39 -26.92 12.08
N PRO A 740 68.30 -26.89 10.72
CA PRO A 740 67.66 -25.82 9.93
C PRO A 740 67.02 -26.17 8.54
N GLU A 741 66.18 -25.22 8.08
CA GLU A 741 66.19 -24.54 6.77
C GLU A 741 66.25 -25.35 5.45
N TYR A 742 65.22 -25.19 4.60
CA TYR A 742 65.42 -24.95 3.16
C TYR A 742 64.24 -24.14 2.58
N ALA A 743 64.59 -23.01 1.97
CA ALA A 743 63.73 -22.12 1.20
C ALA A 743 63.55 -22.62 -0.24
N LEU A 744 62.47 -22.19 -0.92
CA LEU A 744 62.49 -21.46 -2.21
C LEU A 744 61.07 -21.24 -2.79
N ARG A 745 60.71 -19.94 -2.95
CA ARG A 745 60.21 -19.21 -4.15
C ARG A 745 59.82 -20.03 -5.40
N LYS A 746 58.92 -19.63 -6.33
CA LYS A 746 58.13 -18.43 -6.66
C LYS A 746 57.25 -18.77 -7.90
N GLU A 747 56.20 -17.97 -8.11
CA GLU A 747 55.67 -17.45 -9.40
C GLU A 747 54.83 -18.30 -10.40
N ASP A 748 53.78 -17.58 -10.86
CA ASP A 748 53.06 -17.58 -12.14
C ASP A 748 52.02 -18.66 -12.50
N LYS A 749 50.73 -18.30 -12.33
CA LYS A 749 49.81 -17.90 -13.43
C LYS A 749 48.53 -17.26 -12.91
#